data_AF-A0A4Q4VAX9-F1
#
_entry.id   AF-A0A4Q4VAX9-F1
#
_cell.length_a   1.000
_cell.length_b   1.000
_cell.length_c   1.000
_cell.angle_alpha   90.00
_cell.angle_beta   90.00
_cell.angle_gamma   90.00
#
_symmetry.space_group_name_H-M   'P 1'
#
loop_
_entity.id
_entity.type
_entity.pdbx_description
1 polymer ?
#
loop_
_entity_poly.entity_id
_entity_poly.type
_entity_poly.pdbx_seq_one_letter_code
_entity_poly.pdbx_strand_id
1 'polypeptide(L)'
;MKLLSSAFAAAVLIPAIPASQLGAADIVSEQANRGFIIELEPGSSFGKRDAHSKFHLRARSLADYSVRHEFKNPEYFYGLSVDAADVSALADLPGVKNIWPNRLHERPRPIEAPVDVASDDKASVVENIRPLPRITGDSDVNAGLKLTGVEDVHKLNITGKGVKIGILDTGIDYRHPALGGGFGPGFKVAGGYDLTGDDYTGENEPVPDDDPLVECLDGGHGTHVAGIIGARDPSDVGFGLLGVAPDAELYMYRIFGCVGGAADDVMMRSLQMAAEDGVDVISMSVGFSSIWETGSAYGPLLDGIRKKGVGLVIAAGNEGERGPYFASEPALNPAAIAVGSTSTSVFATVYHAADSTGDTVEYVRVLPYDNSTPFNVFTIPNDEMSCNADMWLNLTEHFTDKEHLIALISPRSQCAWQVPRLTNQTGITHVWSTIADNEDFSLQPPGATPGYDLVQVKISVANKIRAGLEAQGSDYALTFEDQTVHDVKQPTAGTVSFYSTWGPTMEMSLKPQLAAPGGTILSTWPISDGTGYAIISGTSMACPHAAGVYALIKQAYPDLTPEQIARRMQSTSTPLVQYQTDDILTSTAQQGSGLINALRAITSETVVSPGELNLGDSASPPTQKITIENKSNGPRTYTLGHRGAAAADALPQLYSDNANNLFRWVKNNSPTYASASFSSSTIEIPASSKATVEVTLTPPELDPAKLPIYGGYVTVTSSDDEEELVVPYIGVPYERASIEVIDTTNLTSIGSSPAPPAGVPELPYMRSYATSTRINDAATFTFPSPNHAGADDNPQFMGTIRQPCAYVRFDVVPADTPFKPTNYGFDTSAENGEASSPPVDGLDDFGGVQSYGAFMTMVGGYDKPKHPREWYWRGYGIFSQQWEWATVALANGTVYQLPNADYRVLIRALRYGYDWADPEGYDSWLSPLVRVNITDPGYPNPLLGTLLDLTFDREFYDAALTKNELSWQNPLFEWSGGTAHGKLGLTAREPRVLFNFE
;
A
#
# COMPACT_ATOMS: atom_id res chain seq x y z
N MET A 1 29.20 88.17 -11.03
CA MET A 1 29.49 87.41 -12.27
C MET A 1 30.52 86.36 -11.92
N LYS A 2 30.12 85.07 -11.89
CA LYS A 2 30.96 83.84 -11.88
C LYS A 2 31.89 83.65 -10.65
N LEU A 3 32.26 82.48 -10.15
CA LEU A 3 31.93 81.04 -10.26
C LEU A 3 32.78 80.41 -9.09
N LEU A 4 32.21 79.64 -8.16
CA LEU A 4 32.08 78.16 -8.11
C LEU A 4 33.14 77.42 -7.26
N SER A 5 32.62 76.87 -6.15
CA SER A 5 32.92 75.63 -5.42
C SER A 5 34.34 75.33 -4.91
N SER A 6 34.50 75.54 -3.59
CA SER A 6 35.52 74.97 -2.72
C SER A 6 34.98 73.75 -1.96
N ALA A 7 35.83 72.74 -1.80
CA ALA A 7 35.66 71.64 -0.85
C ALA A 7 35.75 72.12 0.60
N PHE A 8 34.95 71.55 1.51
CA PHE A 8 35.34 71.24 2.89
C PHE A 8 34.36 70.22 3.49
N ALA A 9 34.94 69.25 4.20
CA ALA A 9 34.26 68.14 4.84
C ALA A 9 33.47 68.56 6.10
N ALA A 10 32.31 67.94 6.31
CA ALA A 10 31.68 67.77 7.61
C ALA A 10 30.89 66.45 7.60
N ALA A 11 31.11 65.65 8.65
CA ALA A 11 30.64 64.28 8.81
C ALA A 11 29.11 64.16 8.78
N VAL A 12 28.60 63.22 7.99
CA VAL A 12 27.28 62.62 8.17
C VAL A 12 27.54 61.20 8.64
N LEU A 13 27.07 60.87 9.84
CA LEU A 13 26.97 59.50 10.33
C LEU A 13 26.27 58.66 9.26
N ILE A 14 27.02 57.75 8.64
CA ILE A 14 26.43 56.59 8.00
C ILE A 14 25.92 55.74 9.16
N PRO A 15 24.60 55.50 9.31
CA PRO A 15 24.19 54.38 10.11
C PRO A 15 24.74 53.17 9.38
N ALA A 16 25.67 52.44 10.02
CA ALA A 16 25.93 51.07 9.65
C ALA A 16 24.55 50.40 9.62
N ILE A 17 24.06 50.10 8.43
CA ILE A 17 22.88 49.26 8.28
C ILE A 17 23.34 47.91 8.83
N PRO A 18 22.80 47.46 9.98
CA PRO A 18 23.10 46.12 10.45
C PRO A 18 22.70 45.17 9.34
N ALA A 19 23.48 44.10 9.13
CA ALA A 19 23.00 42.93 8.40
C ALA A 19 21.60 42.63 8.93
N SER A 20 20.57 42.97 8.16
CA SER A 20 19.20 42.74 8.54
C SER A 20 19.06 41.24 8.55
N GLN A 21 19.05 40.67 9.76
CA GLN A 21 18.55 39.34 10.01
C GLN A 21 17.30 39.17 9.14
N LEU A 22 17.29 38.09 8.35
CA LEU A 22 16.08 37.50 7.80
C LEU A 22 14.97 37.65 8.86
N GLY A 23 13.91 38.38 8.49
CA GLY A 23 12.85 38.77 9.41
C GLY A 23 12.31 37.55 10.15
N ALA A 24 12.14 37.69 11.47
CA ALA A 24 11.59 36.66 12.34
C ALA A 24 10.24 36.17 11.78
N ALA A 25 10.23 34.95 11.27
CA ALA A 25 9.03 34.19 10.99
C ALA A 25 8.74 33.32 12.22
N ASP A 26 7.48 33.31 12.66
CA ASP A 26 7.01 32.45 13.74
C ASP A 26 7.19 30.97 13.35
N ILE A 27 7.67 30.18 14.31
CA ILE A 27 7.72 28.72 14.21
C ILE A 27 6.29 28.23 14.05
N VAL A 28 5.92 27.77 12.86
CA VAL A 28 4.67 27.04 12.67
C VAL A 28 4.83 25.72 13.39
N SER A 29 3.96 25.48 14.37
CA SER A 29 3.97 24.28 15.22
C SER A 29 4.00 23.02 14.36
N GLU A 30 4.92 22.10 14.66
CA GLU A 30 4.96 20.77 14.07
C GLU A 30 3.59 20.10 14.19
N GLN A 31 3.02 19.70 13.06
CA GLN A 31 1.98 18.67 13.07
C GLN A 31 2.65 17.35 13.46
N ALA A 32 2.09 16.72 14.49
CA ALA A 32 2.50 15.49 15.18
C ALA A 32 3.63 14.67 14.51
N ASN A 33 4.88 15.07 14.73
CA ASN A 33 6.00 14.15 14.55
C ASN A 33 5.92 13.16 15.72
N ARG A 34 5.17 12.08 15.49
CA ARG A 34 5.09 10.89 16.33
C ARG A 34 6.53 10.42 16.52
N GLY A 35 6.86 10.00 17.74
CA GLY A 35 8.22 9.81 18.25
C GLY A 35 9.23 9.04 17.38
N PHE A 36 10.37 8.69 17.96
CA PHE A 36 11.45 8.00 17.26
C PHE A 36 11.76 6.67 17.92
N ILE A 37 12.11 5.67 17.10
CA ILE A 37 12.63 4.38 17.53
C ILE A 37 14.15 4.43 17.43
N ILE A 38 14.82 4.22 18.55
CA ILE A 38 16.28 4.29 18.70
C ILE A 38 16.80 2.88 18.98
N GLU A 39 17.60 2.32 18.08
CA GLU A 39 18.36 1.09 18.33
C GLU A 39 19.62 1.41 19.12
N LEU A 40 19.87 0.63 20.18
CA LEU A 40 21.05 0.75 21.02
C LEU A 40 21.96 -0.47 20.84
N GLU A 41 23.26 -0.23 20.83
CA GLU A 41 24.27 -1.27 20.96
C GLU A 41 24.08 -2.01 22.30
N PRO A 42 23.82 -3.32 22.30
CA PRO A 42 23.73 -4.10 23.53
C PRO A 42 25.11 -4.13 24.19
N GLY A 43 25.33 -3.26 25.17
CA GLY A 43 26.65 -3.04 25.75
C GLY A 43 27.23 -4.29 26.43
N SER A 44 28.53 -4.54 26.27
CA SER A 44 29.27 -5.43 27.18
C SER A 44 29.21 -4.85 28.60
N SER A 45 28.74 -5.63 29.55
CA SER A 45 28.47 -5.23 30.93
C SER A 45 29.76 -5.05 31.75
N PHE A 46 30.62 -4.11 31.37
CA PHE A 46 31.68 -3.58 32.25
C PHE A 46 31.22 -2.28 32.90
N GLY A 47 30.30 -2.39 33.87
CA GLY A 47 29.82 -1.27 34.71
C GLY A 47 28.46 -1.54 35.39
N LYS A 48 28.12 -0.78 36.44
CA LYS A 48 26.86 -0.91 37.22
C LYS A 48 25.58 -0.40 36.51
N ARG A 49 25.66 0.10 35.27
CA ARG A 49 24.53 0.70 34.53
C ARG A 49 24.40 0.07 33.15
N ASP A 50 23.17 -0.30 32.77
CA ASP A 50 22.84 -0.81 31.44
C ASP A 50 22.92 0.30 30.36
N ALA A 51 22.77 -0.09 29.09
CA ALA A 51 22.89 0.83 27.96
C ALA A 51 21.76 1.87 27.92
N HIS A 52 20.53 1.51 28.29
CA HIS A 52 19.41 2.45 28.45
C HIS A 52 19.71 3.55 29.48
N SER A 53 20.17 3.16 30.68
CA SER A 53 20.56 4.10 31.73
C SER A 53 21.67 5.05 31.25
N LYS A 54 22.65 4.53 30.50
CA LYS A 54 23.75 5.34 29.93
C LYS A 54 23.22 6.30 28.86
N PHE A 55 22.29 5.86 28.01
CA PHE A 55 21.62 6.70 27.02
C PHE A 55 20.89 7.85 27.72
N HIS A 56 19.98 7.57 28.66
CA HIS A 56 19.20 8.60 29.35
C HIS A 56 20.07 9.66 30.03
N LEU A 57 21.17 9.26 30.67
CA LEU A 57 22.10 10.17 31.33
C LEU A 57 22.80 11.15 30.37
N ARG A 58 23.04 10.73 29.13
CA ARG A 58 23.69 11.54 28.09
C ARG A 58 22.67 12.37 27.33
N ALA A 59 21.52 11.80 27.02
CA ALA A 59 20.44 12.42 26.26
C ALA A 59 19.78 13.60 27.00
N ARG A 60 19.67 13.53 28.34
CA ARG A 60 18.98 14.56 29.15
C ARG A 60 19.52 16.00 29.02
N SER A 61 20.72 16.20 28.48
CA SER A 61 21.31 17.52 28.26
C SER A 61 21.32 17.93 26.78
N LEU A 62 20.80 17.09 25.89
CA LEU A 62 20.88 17.26 24.44
C LEU A 62 19.50 17.41 23.79
N ALA A 63 18.48 16.74 24.31
CA ALA A 63 17.11 16.84 23.82
C ALA A 63 16.11 16.73 24.96
N ASP A 64 14.94 17.35 24.79
CA ASP A 64 13.75 17.07 25.59
C ASP A 64 12.97 15.93 24.93
N TYR A 65 12.70 14.88 25.68
CA TYR A 65 11.99 13.71 25.18
C TYR A 65 11.31 12.92 26.30
N SER A 66 10.22 12.24 25.98
CA SER A 66 9.58 11.24 26.83
C SER A 66 9.87 9.83 26.28
N VAL A 67 9.76 8.80 27.12
CA VAL A 67 9.91 7.41 26.69
C VAL A 67 8.53 6.78 26.56
N ARG A 68 8.22 6.28 25.37
CA ARG A 68 7.00 5.51 25.08
C ARG A 68 7.17 4.05 25.48
N HIS A 69 8.30 3.45 25.07
CA HIS A 69 8.62 2.06 25.36
C HIS A 69 10.12 1.80 25.37
N GLU A 70 10.60 0.90 26.24
CA GLU A 70 11.98 0.39 26.24
C GLU A 70 12.00 -1.08 25.83
N PHE A 71 12.63 -1.38 24.69
CA PHE A 71 12.91 -2.73 24.22
C PHE A 71 14.18 -3.26 24.88
N LYS A 72 14.01 -4.16 25.84
CA LYS A 72 15.11 -4.66 26.69
C LYS A 72 15.64 -6.02 26.31
N ASN A 73 15.15 -6.63 25.23
CA ASN A 73 15.51 -7.99 24.84
C ASN A 73 16.59 -7.99 23.73
N PRO A 74 17.89 -8.13 24.07
CA PRO A 74 18.96 -8.07 23.09
C PRO A 74 18.99 -9.25 22.10
N GLU A 75 18.16 -10.28 22.32
CA GLU A 75 18.02 -11.38 21.38
C GLU A 75 17.10 -11.04 20.19
N TYR A 76 16.20 -10.08 20.38
CA TYR A 76 15.24 -9.62 19.37
C TYR A 76 15.53 -8.18 18.94
N PHE A 77 15.37 -7.21 19.86
CA PHE A 77 15.64 -5.81 19.62
C PHE A 77 16.01 -5.11 20.95
N TYR A 78 17.06 -4.28 20.91
CA TYR A 78 17.52 -3.53 22.08
C TYR A 78 17.51 -2.04 21.75
N GLY A 79 16.67 -1.27 22.44
CA GLY A 79 16.40 0.11 22.04
C GLY A 79 15.20 0.71 22.75
N LEU A 80 14.73 1.87 22.28
CA LEU A 80 13.59 2.56 22.89
C LEU A 80 12.81 3.37 21.87
N SER A 81 11.50 3.47 22.08
CA SER A 81 10.60 4.41 21.42
C SER A 81 10.45 5.66 22.30
N VAL A 82 10.59 6.86 21.74
CA VAL A 82 10.58 8.13 22.47
C VAL A 82 9.76 9.19 21.76
N ASP A 83 9.01 10.04 22.47
CA ASP A 83 8.48 11.27 21.86
C ASP A 83 9.52 12.38 22.00
N ALA A 84 9.93 12.97 20.88
CA ALA A 84 10.89 14.07 20.82
C ALA A 84 10.59 14.94 19.60
N ALA A 85 10.79 16.26 19.70
CA ALA A 85 10.68 17.16 18.54
C ALA A 85 11.89 17.03 17.59
N ASP A 86 13.09 16.83 18.15
CA ASP A 86 14.32 16.64 17.39
C ASP A 86 15.22 15.60 18.06
N VAL A 87 15.73 14.66 17.27
CA VAL A 87 16.62 13.58 17.68
C VAL A 87 18.01 13.66 17.05
N SER A 88 18.29 14.72 16.30
CA SER A 88 19.58 14.92 15.62
C SER A 88 20.74 14.87 16.60
N ALA A 89 20.59 15.53 17.77
CA ALA A 89 21.61 15.49 18.82
C ALA A 89 21.72 14.13 19.54
N LEU A 90 20.69 13.27 19.42
CA LEU A 90 20.69 11.92 20.00
C LEU A 90 21.40 10.91 19.09
N ALA A 91 21.39 11.13 17.77
CA ALA A 91 22.03 10.24 16.79
C ALA A 91 23.55 10.06 17.03
N ASP A 92 24.22 11.12 17.49
CA ASP A 92 25.67 11.12 17.76
C ASP A 92 26.06 10.55 19.14
N LEU A 93 25.08 10.12 19.94
CA LEU A 93 25.36 9.58 21.27
C LEU A 93 26.06 8.22 21.19
N PRO A 94 27.14 8.00 21.97
CA PRO A 94 27.83 6.71 21.96
C PRO A 94 26.89 5.56 22.32
N GLY A 95 26.80 4.56 21.45
CA GLY A 95 25.95 3.38 21.63
C GLY A 95 24.56 3.50 21.02
N VAL A 96 24.20 4.62 20.40
CA VAL A 96 23.10 4.67 19.44
C VAL A 96 23.59 4.09 18.12
N LYS A 97 22.86 3.11 17.58
CA LYS A 97 23.20 2.43 16.33
C LYS A 97 22.39 2.97 15.16
N ASN A 98 21.08 3.12 15.35
CA ASN A 98 20.14 3.62 14.36
C ASN A 98 19.02 4.41 15.02
N ILE A 99 18.41 5.32 14.27
CA ILE A 99 17.19 6.04 14.65
C ILE A 99 16.24 6.04 13.45
N TRP A 100 14.99 5.68 13.69
CA TRP A 100 13.90 5.71 12.72
C TRP A 100 12.70 6.49 13.26
N PRO A 101 11.86 7.09 12.40
CA PRO A 101 10.57 7.63 12.84
C PRO A 101 9.64 6.49 13.32
N ASN A 102 8.81 6.76 14.32
CA ASN A 102 7.72 5.90 14.79
C ASN A 102 6.46 6.23 14.00
N ARG A 103 6.18 5.48 12.95
CA ARG A 103 5.15 5.83 11.96
C ARG A 103 3.79 5.28 12.37
N LEU A 104 2.73 5.96 11.96
CA LEU A 104 1.37 5.44 12.02
C LEU A 104 1.05 4.70 10.73
N HIS A 105 0.44 3.54 10.88
CA HIS A 105 -0.05 2.72 9.79
C HIS A 105 -1.55 2.55 9.89
N GLU A 106 -2.22 2.74 8.77
CA GLU A 106 -3.66 2.49 8.72
C GLU A 106 -3.97 1.02 8.99
N ARG A 107 -5.14 0.79 9.60
CA ARG A 107 -5.68 -0.56 9.75
C ARG A 107 -5.84 -1.26 8.39
N PRO A 108 -5.65 -2.59 8.30
CA PRO A 108 -5.92 -3.35 7.08
C PRO A 108 -7.31 -3.06 6.53
N ARG A 109 -7.38 -2.66 5.25
CA ARG A 109 -8.62 -2.47 4.52
C ARG A 109 -8.85 -3.65 3.58
N PRO A 110 -9.91 -4.46 3.79
CA PRO A 110 -10.32 -5.45 2.80
C PRO A 110 -10.63 -4.80 1.46
N ILE A 111 -10.45 -5.56 0.37
CA ILE A 111 -10.83 -5.11 -0.97
C ILE A 111 -12.34 -4.83 -0.97
N GLU A 112 -12.70 -3.68 -1.52
CA GLU A 112 -14.04 -3.08 -1.59
C GLU A 112 -14.56 -2.32 -0.36
N ALA A 113 -13.89 -2.32 0.78
CA ALA A 113 -14.32 -1.47 1.91
C ALA A 113 -14.36 0.03 1.51
N PRO A 114 -15.41 0.80 1.85
CA PRO A 114 -15.51 2.20 1.44
C PRO A 114 -14.37 3.06 2.01
N VAL A 115 -13.98 4.12 1.28
CA VAL A 115 -12.81 4.96 1.59
C VAL A 115 -13.03 5.86 2.83
N ASP A 116 -14.29 6.15 3.20
CA ASP A 116 -14.64 7.27 4.09
C ASP A 116 -15.66 6.98 5.20
N VAL A 117 -15.79 5.74 5.69
CA VAL A 117 -16.61 5.52 6.89
C VAL A 117 -15.71 5.62 8.12
N ALA A 118 -15.39 6.86 8.49
CA ALA A 118 -15.18 7.16 9.90
C ALA A 118 -16.54 6.96 10.57
N SER A 119 -16.80 5.76 11.09
CA SER A 119 -17.88 5.57 12.04
C SER A 119 -17.47 6.32 13.31
N ASP A 120 -17.89 7.59 13.43
CA ASP A 120 -17.92 8.30 14.72
C ASP A 120 -18.87 7.61 15.72
N ASP A 121 -19.70 6.68 15.23
CA ASP A 121 -20.55 5.83 16.04
C ASP A 121 -19.71 4.70 16.64
N LYS A 122 -19.40 4.83 17.93
CA LYS A 122 -18.99 3.70 18.78
C LYS A 122 -19.95 2.55 18.51
N ALA A 123 -19.49 1.50 17.83
CA ALA A 123 -20.28 0.30 17.62
C ALA A 123 -20.80 -0.16 18.98
N SER A 124 -22.12 -0.11 19.15
CA SER A 124 -22.76 -0.45 20.40
C SER A 124 -22.33 -1.85 20.84
N VAL A 125 -21.74 -1.98 22.03
CA VAL A 125 -21.53 -3.26 22.70
C VAL A 125 -22.88 -3.96 22.76
N VAL A 126 -23.05 -5.04 22.00
CA VAL A 126 -24.32 -5.77 21.96
C VAL A 126 -24.34 -6.72 23.16
N GLU A 127 -25.10 -6.35 24.20
CA GLU A 127 -25.25 -7.16 25.42
C GLU A 127 -25.95 -8.51 25.20
N ASN A 128 -26.54 -8.76 24.02
CA ASN A 128 -27.26 -9.99 23.69
C ASN A 128 -26.68 -10.68 22.45
N ILE A 129 -25.73 -11.59 22.66
CA ILE A 129 -25.23 -12.51 21.63
C ILE A 129 -26.42 -13.30 21.05
N ARG A 130 -26.75 -13.07 19.78
CA ARG A 130 -27.74 -13.90 19.07
C ARG A 130 -27.11 -15.26 18.76
N PRO A 131 -27.86 -16.37 18.92
CA PRO A 131 -27.37 -17.67 18.45
C PRO A 131 -27.11 -17.62 16.95
N LEU A 132 -25.91 -18.03 16.53
CA LEU A 132 -25.57 -18.10 15.11
C LEU A 132 -26.43 -19.18 14.42
N PRO A 133 -26.95 -18.92 13.21
CA PRO A 133 -27.81 -19.85 12.52
C PRO A 133 -27.03 -21.08 12.03
N ARG A 134 -27.75 -22.19 11.84
CA ARG A 134 -27.26 -23.33 11.07
C ARG A 134 -27.61 -23.12 9.60
N ILE A 135 -26.61 -23.04 8.74
CA ILE A 135 -26.78 -22.94 7.30
C ILE A 135 -26.49 -24.30 6.67
N THR A 136 -27.36 -24.72 5.74
CA THR A 136 -27.24 -26.01 5.04
C THR A 136 -27.32 -25.78 3.55
N GLY A 137 -26.69 -26.65 2.75
CA GLY A 137 -26.72 -26.53 1.30
C GLY A 137 -25.63 -27.39 0.66
N ASP A 138 -25.29 -27.12 -0.59
CA ASP A 138 -24.30 -27.85 -1.37
C ASP A 138 -23.02 -27.04 -1.68
N SER A 139 -22.93 -25.81 -1.18
CA SER A 139 -21.74 -24.95 -1.30
C SER A 139 -20.44 -25.60 -0.78
N ASP A 140 -19.37 -25.53 -1.56
CA ASP A 140 -18.00 -25.85 -1.15
C ASP A 140 -17.35 -24.68 -0.38
N VAL A 141 -17.83 -24.46 0.85
CA VAL A 141 -17.32 -23.37 1.73
C VAL A 141 -15.85 -23.51 2.11
N ASN A 142 -15.27 -24.70 1.93
CA ASN A 142 -13.86 -25.02 2.23
C ASN A 142 -13.01 -25.14 0.95
N ALA A 143 -13.48 -24.62 -0.19
CA ALA A 143 -12.80 -24.73 -1.48
C ALA A 143 -11.32 -24.30 -1.46
N GLY A 144 -10.95 -23.31 -0.62
CA GLY A 144 -9.56 -22.89 -0.43
C GLY A 144 -8.66 -23.98 0.16
N LEU A 145 -9.19 -24.83 1.05
CA LEU A 145 -8.45 -25.98 1.61
C LEU A 145 -8.16 -27.02 0.53
N LYS A 146 -9.16 -27.31 -0.30
CA LYS A 146 -9.04 -28.27 -1.41
C LYS A 146 -8.05 -27.77 -2.47
N LEU A 147 -8.12 -26.49 -2.82
CA LEU A 147 -7.24 -25.85 -3.81
C LEU A 147 -5.74 -25.97 -3.43
N THR A 148 -5.43 -26.03 -2.13
CA THR A 148 -4.06 -26.10 -1.61
C THR A 148 -3.67 -27.48 -1.08
N GLY A 149 -4.53 -28.49 -1.24
CA GLY A 149 -4.30 -29.86 -0.77
C GLY A 149 -4.39 -30.05 0.76
N VAL A 150 -4.86 -29.04 1.50
CA VAL A 150 -4.98 -29.09 2.97
C VAL A 150 -5.99 -30.16 3.42
N GLU A 151 -7.08 -30.34 2.67
CA GLU A 151 -8.08 -31.39 2.96
C GLU A 151 -7.45 -32.79 2.98
N ASP A 152 -6.49 -33.05 2.07
CA ASP A 152 -5.78 -34.33 2.03
C ASP A 152 -4.73 -34.45 3.14
N VAL A 153 -4.13 -33.33 3.55
CA VAL A 153 -3.24 -33.29 4.73
C VAL A 153 -3.99 -33.63 6.01
N HIS A 154 -5.23 -33.14 6.18
CA HIS A 154 -6.06 -33.49 7.34
C HIS A 154 -6.37 -34.99 7.40
N LYS A 155 -6.52 -35.66 6.25
CA LYS A 155 -6.70 -37.13 6.16
C LYS A 155 -5.47 -37.91 6.66
N LEU A 156 -4.29 -37.27 6.73
CA LEU A 156 -3.07 -37.81 7.33
C LEU A 156 -2.97 -37.57 8.85
N ASN A 157 -4.01 -37.03 9.49
CA ASN A 157 -4.03 -36.59 10.90
C ASN A 157 -3.02 -35.46 11.21
N ILE A 158 -2.73 -34.63 10.21
CA ILE A 158 -1.93 -33.42 10.37
C ILE A 158 -2.90 -32.24 10.29
N THR A 159 -3.13 -31.58 11.42
CA THR A 159 -4.20 -30.58 11.64
C THR A 159 -3.71 -29.35 12.40
N GLY A 160 -2.39 -29.22 12.60
CA GLY A 160 -1.74 -28.16 13.37
C GLY A 160 -1.59 -28.49 14.86
N LYS A 161 -1.95 -29.71 15.28
CA LYS A 161 -1.93 -30.11 16.69
C LYS A 161 -0.54 -29.93 17.32
N GLY A 162 -0.50 -29.21 18.44
CA GLY A 162 0.73 -28.95 19.21
C GLY A 162 1.59 -27.82 18.66
N VAL A 163 1.12 -27.11 17.64
CA VAL A 163 1.75 -25.91 17.09
C VAL A 163 1.03 -24.68 17.61
N LYS A 164 1.80 -23.64 17.96
CA LYS A 164 1.30 -22.35 18.44
C LYS A 164 1.45 -21.29 17.36
N ILE A 165 0.37 -20.56 17.07
CA ILE A 165 0.34 -19.54 16.04
C ILE A 165 0.01 -18.19 16.68
N GLY A 166 0.95 -17.25 16.61
CA GLY A 166 0.73 -15.85 16.98
C GLY A 166 0.05 -15.10 15.84
N ILE A 167 -0.97 -14.30 16.15
CA ILE A 167 -1.71 -13.48 15.18
C ILE A 167 -1.61 -12.02 15.63
N LEU A 168 -1.11 -11.14 14.78
CA LEU A 168 -1.06 -9.70 15.01
C LEU A 168 -2.12 -9.04 14.14
N ASP A 169 -3.19 -8.54 14.77
CA ASP A 169 -4.35 -8.02 14.05
C ASP A 169 -5.24 -7.11 14.92
N THR A 170 -6.49 -6.86 14.51
CA THR A 170 -7.47 -5.98 15.14
C THR A 170 -8.13 -6.55 16.40
N GLY A 171 -7.72 -7.74 16.85
CA GLY A 171 -8.34 -8.48 17.95
C GLY A 171 -9.17 -9.67 17.46
N ILE A 172 -9.75 -10.41 18.41
CA ILE A 172 -10.47 -11.66 18.14
C ILE A 172 -11.74 -11.79 18.98
N ASP A 173 -12.87 -12.08 18.36
CA ASP A 173 -14.06 -12.54 19.09
C ASP A 173 -13.95 -14.05 19.35
N TYR A 174 -13.17 -14.43 20.36
CA TYR A 174 -12.96 -15.83 20.74
C TYR A 174 -14.23 -16.52 21.26
N ARG A 175 -15.30 -15.76 21.53
CA ARG A 175 -16.61 -16.31 21.93
C ARG A 175 -17.32 -16.97 20.76
N HIS A 176 -16.87 -16.70 19.52
CA HIS A 176 -17.37 -17.36 18.34
C HIS A 176 -17.25 -18.90 18.49
N PRO A 177 -18.33 -19.68 18.31
CA PRO A 177 -18.29 -21.14 18.52
C PRO A 177 -17.23 -21.86 17.69
N ALA A 178 -17.02 -21.43 16.45
CA ALA A 178 -15.97 -21.97 15.57
C ALA A 178 -14.54 -21.72 16.08
N LEU A 179 -14.34 -20.73 16.95
CA LEU A 179 -13.06 -20.39 17.57
C LEU A 179 -12.93 -20.94 19.00
N GLY A 180 -13.79 -21.89 19.38
CA GLY A 180 -13.72 -22.61 20.66
C GLY A 180 -14.51 -21.97 21.81
N GLY A 181 -15.09 -20.78 21.61
CA GLY A 181 -16.03 -20.17 22.56
C GLY A 181 -15.43 -19.69 23.88
N GLY A 182 -14.12 -19.45 23.93
CA GLY A 182 -13.44 -18.97 25.14
C GLY A 182 -11.97 -18.64 24.92
N PHE A 183 -11.38 -18.01 25.94
CA PHE A 183 -10.01 -17.50 25.94
C PHE A 183 -9.18 -18.05 27.11
N GLY A 184 -7.91 -18.34 26.84
CA GLY A 184 -6.94 -18.78 27.82
C GLY A 184 -6.63 -20.29 27.78
N PRO A 185 -5.84 -20.80 28.74
CA PRO A 185 -5.34 -22.17 28.71
C PRO A 185 -6.45 -23.22 28.58
N GLY A 186 -6.32 -24.08 27.56
CA GLY A 186 -7.30 -25.15 27.27
C GLY A 186 -8.37 -24.77 26.25
N PHE A 187 -8.47 -23.50 25.87
CA PHE A 187 -9.27 -23.06 24.72
C PHE A 187 -8.43 -23.06 23.43
N LYS A 188 -9.12 -22.91 22.29
CA LYS A 188 -8.51 -22.74 20.97
C LYS A 188 -7.68 -21.45 20.92
N VAL A 189 -8.23 -20.35 21.42
CA VAL A 189 -7.50 -19.10 21.63
C VAL A 189 -6.85 -19.18 23.02
N ALA A 190 -5.62 -19.70 23.04
CA ALA A 190 -4.95 -20.15 24.25
C ALA A 190 -4.26 -19.02 25.03
N GLY A 191 -3.95 -17.92 24.34
CA GLY A 191 -3.29 -16.75 24.91
C GLY A 191 -3.36 -15.54 23.98
N GLY A 192 -2.65 -14.48 24.31
CA GLY A 192 -2.76 -13.20 23.62
C GLY A 192 -2.72 -12.02 24.56
N TYR A 193 -2.80 -10.82 24.00
CA TYR A 193 -2.75 -9.55 24.72
C TYR A 193 -3.36 -8.42 23.89
N ASP A 194 -4.03 -7.46 24.53
CA ASP A 194 -4.42 -6.20 23.89
C ASP A 194 -3.39 -5.11 24.18
N LEU A 195 -2.70 -4.65 23.14
CA LEU A 195 -1.71 -3.57 23.27
C LEU A 195 -2.34 -2.18 23.21
N THR A 196 -3.64 -2.06 22.92
CA THR A 196 -4.26 -0.83 22.40
C THR A 196 -5.58 -0.44 23.06
N GLY A 197 -6.57 -1.34 23.15
CA GLY A 197 -7.94 -1.01 23.54
C GLY A 197 -8.80 -0.45 22.40
N ASP A 198 -10.13 -0.46 22.58
CA ASP A 198 -11.12 -0.12 21.56
C ASP A 198 -11.00 1.32 21.02
N ASP A 199 -10.71 2.29 21.89
CA ASP A 199 -10.67 3.72 21.56
C ASP A 199 -9.30 4.15 20.97
N TYR A 200 -8.36 3.22 20.73
CA TYR A 200 -7.05 3.55 20.17
C TYR A 200 -7.14 3.92 18.69
N THR A 201 -6.72 5.13 18.33
CA THR A 201 -6.72 5.65 16.96
C THR A 201 -5.33 5.60 16.31
N GLY A 202 -4.30 5.28 17.10
CA GLY A 202 -2.90 5.42 16.70
C GLY A 202 -2.29 6.79 17.01
N GLU A 203 -3.12 7.79 17.33
CA GLU A 203 -2.67 9.14 17.71
C GLU A 203 -2.74 9.39 19.22
N ASN A 204 -3.61 8.67 19.91
CA ASN A 204 -3.75 8.71 21.36
C ASN A 204 -2.85 7.66 22.03
N GLU A 205 -2.69 7.78 23.35
CA GLU A 205 -1.99 6.77 24.14
C GLU A 205 -2.82 5.47 24.20
N PRO A 206 -2.21 4.30 23.96
CA PRO A 206 -2.91 3.03 24.04
C PRO A 206 -3.29 2.67 25.48
N VAL A 207 -4.40 1.95 25.65
CA VAL A 207 -4.90 1.42 26.92
C VAL A 207 -4.84 -0.12 26.87
N PRO A 208 -3.68 -0.72 27.17
CA PRO A 208 -3.50 -2.16 27.05
C PRO A 208 -4.16 -2.93 28.20
N ASP A 209 -4.58 -4.17 27.90
CA ASP A 209 -5.05 -5.14 28.88
C ASP A 209 -4.79 -6.60 28.43
N ASP A 210 -5.13 -7.56 29.30
CA ASP A 210 -4.83 -8.98 29.09
C ASP A 210 -5.84 -9.71 28.17
N ASP A 211 -6.85 -9.01 27.61
CA ASP A 211 -7.96 -9.59 26.87
C ASP A 211 -8.04 -9.07 25.42
N PRO A 212 -7.66 -9.88 24.40
CA PRO A 212 -7.66 -9.44 23.00
C PRO A 212 -9.07 -9.43 22.37
N LEU A 213 -10.13 -9.46 23.17
CA LEU A 213 -11.52 -9.46 22.70
C LEU A 213 -11.82 -8.24 21.84
N VAL A 214 -12.50 -8.46 20.71
CA VAL A 214 -13.06 -7.39 19.90
C VAL A 214 -14.55 -7.63 19.64
N GLU A 215 -15.37 -6.62 19.90
CA GLU A 215 -16.84 -6.72 19.73
C GLU A 215 -17.36 -5.83 18.61
N CYS A 216 -16.62 -4.78 18.26
CA CYS A 216 -16.96 -3.89 17.16
C CYS A 216 -16.76 -4.58 15.80
N LEU A 217 -17.73 -4.38 14.90
CA LEU A 217 -17.66 -4.96 13.55
C LEU A 217 -16.46 -4.42 12.76
N ASP A 218 -16.14 -3.14 12.91
CA ASP A 218 -14.98 -2.51 12.28
C ASP A 218 -13.64 -3.14 12.73
N GLY A 219 -13.61 -3.74 13.92
CA GLY A 219 -12.48 -4.51 14.45
C GLY A 219 -12.52 -6.01 14.09
N GLY A 220 -13.42 -6.45 13.21
CA GLY A 220 -13.65 -7.87 12.91
C GLY A 220 -12.57 -8.58 12.08
N HIS A 221 -11.63 -7.84 11.47
CA HIS A 221 -10.61 -8.38 10.58
C HIS A 221 -9.77 -9.51 11.23
N GLY A 222 -9.29 -9.32 12.46
CA GLY A 222 -8.52 -10.34 13.18
C GLY A 222 -9.33 -11.58 13.54
N THR A 223 -10.64 -11.45 13.75
CA THR A 223 -11.56 -12.59 13.91
C THR A 223 -11.66 -13.39 12.61
N HIS A 224 -11.69 -12.71 11.45
CA HIS A 224 -11.69 -13.34 10.13
C HIS A 224 -10.39 -14.10 9.86
N VAL A 225 -9.25 -13.47 10.12
CA VAL A 225 -7.90 -14.05 10.02
C VAL A 225 -7.78 -15.30 10.91
N ALA A 226 -8.24 -15.23 12.15
CA ALA A 226 -8.21 -16.37 13.07
C ALA A 226 -9.06 -17.56 12.58
N GLY A 227 -10.21 -17.28 11.96
CA GLY A 227 -11.06 -18.34 11.40
C GLY A 227 -10.40 -19.10 10.25
N ILE A 228 -9.69 -18.40 9.35
CA ILE A 228 -8.95 -19.02 8.24
C ILE A 228 -7.91 -20.00 8.78
N ILE A 229 -7.25 -19.66 9.89
CA ILE A 229 -6.26 -20.52 10.53
C ILE A 229 -6.94 -21.68 11.25
N GLY A 230 -7.86 -21.39 12.17
CA GLY A 230 -8.20 -22.31 13.25
C GLY A 230 -9.68 -22.62 13.45
N ALA A 231 -10.58 -22.12 12.58
CA ALA A 231 -12.02 -22.37 12.73
C ALA A 231 -12.36 -23.85 12.69
N ARG A 232 -13.38 -24.22 13.45
CA ARG A 232 -14.09 -25.49 13.33
C ARG A 232 -15.54 -25.28 13.73
N ASP A 233 -16.40 -25.06 12.74
CA ASP A 233 -17.83 -24.94 12.99
C ASP A 233 -18.38 -26.18 13.72
N PRO A 234 -19.17 -25.99 14.80
CA PRO A 234 -19.98 -27.06 15.36
C PRO A 234 -20.97 -27.60 14.32
N SER A 235 -21.39 -28.86 14.46
CA SER A 235 -22.29 -29.53 13.48
C SER A 235 -23.67 -28.87 13.31
N ASP A 236 -24.08 -28.08 14.29
CA ASP A 236 -25.39 -27.44 14.39
C ASP A 236 -25.33 -25.90 14.30
N VAL A 237 -24.18 -25.33 13.92
CA VAL A 237 -23.97 -23.88 13.79
C VAL A 237 -23.13 -23.59 12.55
N GLY A 238 -23.38 -22.45 11.89
CA GLY A 238 -22.53 -21.95 10.83
C GLY A 238 -22.73 -22.69 9.51
N PHE A 239 -21.65 -22.75 8.73
CA PHE A 239 -21.62 -23.27 7.36
C PHE A 239 -20.91 -24.62 7.25
N GLY A 240 -20.33 -25.12 8.35
CA GLY A 240 -19.39 -26.25 8.30
C GLY A 240 -17.98 -25.80 7.90
N LEU A 241 -17.63 -24.53 8.20
CA LEU A 241 -16.33 -23.95 7.97
C LEU A 241 -15.24 -24.67 8.77
N LEU A 242 -14.11 -24.92 8.12
CA LEU A 242 -12.91 -25.50 8.71
C LEU A 242 -11.69 -24.64 8.35
N GLY A 243 -10.87 -24.32 9.35
CA GLY A 243 -9.61 -23.63 9.16
C GLY A 243 -8.51 -24.55 8.63
N VAL A 244 -7.39 -23.96 8.20
CA VAL A 244 -6.23 -24.71 7.67
C VAL A 244 -5.56 -25.59 8.73
N ALA A 245 -5.41 -25.09 9.95
CA ALA A 245 -4.80 -25.74 11.10
C ALA A 245 -5.78 -25.79 12.29
N PRO A 246 -6.88 -26.57 12.17
CA PRO A 246 -8.02 -26.50 13.08
C PRO A 246 -7.75 -27.10 14.46
N ASP A 247 -6.57 -27.67 14.73
CA ASP A 247 -6.15 -28.15 16.06
C ASP A 247 -4.91 -27.41 16.61
N ALA A 248 -4.43 -26.35 15.94
CA ALA A 248 -3.41 -25.45 16.48
C ALA A 248 -3.96 -24.58 17.63
N GLU A 249 -3.06 -24.10 18.49
CA GLU A 249 -3.35 -23.08 19.50
C GLU A 249 -3.13 -21.68 18.89
N LEU A 250 -4.09 -20.78 19.08
CA LEU A 250 -4.01 -19.40 18.60
C LEU A 250 -3.64 -18.45 19.74
N TYR A 251 -2.76 -17.50 19.45
CA TYR A 251 -2.34 -16.44 20.36
C TYR A 251 -2.62 -15.09 19.67
N MET A 252 -3.60 -14.33 20.13
CA MET A 252 -3.99 -13.07 19.48
C MET A 252 -3.34 -11.86 20.16
N TYR A 253 -2.57 -11.09 19.41
CA TYR A 253 -2.01 -9.82 19.86
C TYR A 253 -2.71 -8.69 19.12
N ARG A 254 -3.63 -8.03 19.83
CA ARG A 254 -4.41 -6.93 19.30
C ARG A 254 -3.55 -5.67 19.26
N ILE A 255 -3.43 -5.08 18.08
CA ILE A 255 -2.58 -3.91 17.79
C ILE A 255 -3.36 -2.72 17.22
N PHE A 256 -4.68 -2.85 17.03
CA PHE A 256 -5.56 -1.77 16.60
C PHE A 256 -6.77 -1.64 17.52
N GLY A 257 -7.26 -0.42 17.64
CA GLY A 257 -8.60 -0.17 18.17
C GLY A 257 -9.70 -0.48 17.14
N CYS A 258 -10.94 -0.10 17.49
CA CYS A 258 -12.10 -0.22 16.61
C CYS A 258 -12.07 0.77 15.44
N VAL A 259 -11.19 1.77 15.49
CA VAL A 259 -10.98 2.80 14.45
C VAL A 259 -9.48 3.17 14.39
N GLY A 260 -9.07 3.90 13.35
CA GLY A 260 -7.71 4.45 13.25
C GLY A 260 -6.64 3.44 12.81
N GLY A 261 -5.42 3.60 13.34
CA GLY A 261 -4.23 2.86 12.93
C GLY A 261 -3.32 2.43 14.09
N ALA A 262 -2.16 1.86 13.77
CA ALA A 262 -1.17 1.38 14.74
C ALA A 262 0.21 1.99 14.49
N ALA A 263 0.90 2.37 15.58
CA ALA A 263 2.26 2.87 15.49
C ALA A 263 3.30 1.73 15.35
N ASP A 264 4.46 2.03 14.74
CA ASP A 264 5.56 1.07 14.56
C ASP A 264 5.97 0.43 15.90
N ASP A 265 6.09 1.22 16.97
CA ASP A 265 6.50 0.73 18.29
C ASP A 265 5.50 -0.26 18.91
N VAL A 266 4.19 -0.05 18.71
CA VAL A 266 3.13 -1.00 19.12
C VAL A 266 3.27 -2.31 18.36
N MET A 267 3.45 -2.26 17.04
CA MET A 267 3.64 -3.46 16.22
C MET A 267 4.93 -4.21 16.58
N MET A 268 6.04 -3.50 16.78
CA MET A 268 7.31 -4.09 17.21
C MET A 268 7.20 -4.75 18.58
N ARG A 269 6.51 -4.09 19.54
CA ARG A 269 6.27 -4.67 20.87
C ARG A 269 5.46 -5.96 20.75
N SER A 270 4.43 -5.96 19.92
CA SER A 270 3.58 -7.12 19.67
C SER A 270 4.35 -8.30 19.05
N LEU A 271 5.19 -8.03 18.06
CA LEU A 271 6.08 -9.04 17.45
C LEU A 271 7.03 -9.67 18.48
N GLN A 272 7.62 -8.84 19.34
CA GLN A 272 8.49 -9.32 20.41
C GLN A 272 7.72 -10.15 21.43
N MET A 273 6.54 -9.69 21.88
CA MET A 273 5.69 -10.43 22.82
C MET A 273 5.28 -11.79 22.26
N ALA A 274 4.88 -11.86 20.99
CA ALA A 274 4.55 -13.11 20.32
C ALA A 274 5.72 -14.10 20.32
N ALA A 275 6.93 -13.63 20.02
CA ALA A 275 8.12 -14.46 20.06
C ALA A 275 8.48 -14.92 21.49
N GLU A 276 8.30 -14.06 22.50
CA GLU A 276 8.56 -14.37 23.92
C GLU A 276 7.59 -15.41 24.50
N ASP A 277 6.33 -15.41 24.03
CA ASP A 277 5.33 -16.43 24.38
C ASP A 277 5.60 -17.80 23.71
N GLY A 278 6.64 -17.88 22.88
CA GLY A 278 7.14 -19.12 22.31
C GLY A 278 6.22 -19.71 21.24
N VAL A 279 5.58 -18.85 20.44
CA VAL A 279 4.84 -19.28 19.25
C VAL A 279 5.79 -19.87 18.20
N ASP A 280 5.32 -20.83 17.40
CA ASP A 280 6.12 -21.45 16.33
C ASP A 280 6.14 -20.59 15.07
N VAL A 281 5.06 -19.85 14.83
CA VAL A 281 4.89 -18.98 13.67
C VAL A 281 4.02 -17.78 14.04
N ILE A 282 4.37 -16.62 13.49
CA ILE A 282 3.60 -15.39 13.57
C ILE A 282 2.96 -15.13 12.21
N SER A 283 1.65 -14.91 12.21
CA SER A 283 0.86 -14.42 11.09
C SER A 283 0.59 -12.93 11.29
N MET A 284 0.98 -12.10 10.33
CA MET A 284 0.76 -10.66 10.36
C MET A 284 0.09 -10.20 9.07
N SER A 285 -1.18 -9.83 9.17
CA SER A 285 -1.99 -9.37 8.03
C SER A 285 -2.05 -7.84 7.97
N VAL A 286 -0.90 -7.21 8.18
CA VAL A 286 -0.68 -5.78 8.21
C VAL A 286 0.58 -5.48 7.41
N GLY A 287 0.51 -4.41 6.63
CA GLY A 287 1.67 -3.87 5.96
C GLY A 287 1.34 -2.51 5.36
N PHE A 288 2.39 -1.80 4.98
CA PHE A 288 2.32 -0.51 4.33
C PHE A 288 3.25 -0.53 3.14
N SER A 289 2.92 0.21 2.08
CA SER A 289 3.72 0.20 0.85
C SER A 289 5.12 0.71 1.12
N SER A 290 6.13 -0.10 0.85
CA SER A 290 7.53 0.25 1.03
C SER A 290 8.37 -0.27 -0.12
N ILE A 291 9.34 0.54 -0.50
CA ILE A 291 10.05 0.39 -1.75
C ILE A 291 11.43 -0.22 -1.48
N TRP A 292 12.05 0.15 -0.36
CA TRP A 292 13.39 -0.25 0.03
C TRP A 292 13.36 -1.22 1.21
N GLU A 293 14.31 -2.16 1.22
CA GLU A 293 14.52 -3.09 2.34
C GLU A 293 15.18 -2.44 3.56
N THR A 294 15.83 -1.31 3.35
CA THR A 294 16.43 -0.51 4.41
C THR A 294 15.46 0.52 4.96
N GLY A 295 15.81 1.11 6.11
CA GLY A 295 15.06 2.24 6.64
C GLY A 295 13.97 1.95 7.65
N SER A 296 13.81 0.70 8.04
CA SER A 296 12.79 0.31 9.00
C SER A 296 13.36 -0.37 10.25
N ALA A 297 12.74 -0.07 11.38
CA ALA A 297 13.11 -0.64 12.67
C ALA A 297 12.75 -2.14 12.78
N TYR A 298 11.91 -2.66 11.89
CA TYR A 298 11.56 -4.10 11.84
C TYR A 298 12.74 -4.99 11.47
N GLY A 299 13.71 -4.50 10.69
CA GLY A 299 14.80 -5.33 10.17
C GLY A 299 15.55 -6.14 11.23
N PRO A 300 16.18 -5.48 12.21
CA PRO A 300 16.87 -6.16 13.30
C PRO A 300 15.95 -7.07 14.13
N LEU A 301 14.71 -6.63 14.37
CA LEU A 301 13.72 -7.35 15.17
C LEU A 301 13.32 -8.69 14.52
N LEU A 302 12.89 -8.66 13.25
CA LEU A 302 12.42 -9.83 12.53
C LEU A 302 13.55 -10.85 12.31
N ASP A 303 14.76 -10.38 12.05
CA ASP A 303 15.94 -11.24 11.99
C ASP A 303 16.22 -11.93 13.33
N GLY A 304 16.08 -11.21 14.45
CA GLY A 304 16.20 -11.77 15.79
C GLY A 304 15.15 -12.85 16.06
N ILE A 305 13.89 -12.58 15.73
CA ILE A 305 12.76 -13.50 15.90
C ILE A 305 12.98 -14.79 15.10
N ARG A 306 13.32 -14.67 13.81
CA ARG A 306 13.59 -15.82 12.95
C ARG A 306 14.76 -16.67 13.46
N LYS A 307 15.84 -16.05 13.93
CA LYS A 307 17.00 -16.76 14.52
C LYS A 307 16.65 -17.58 15.77
N LYS A 308 15.56 -17.25 16.46
CA LYS A 308 15.01 -18.03 17.57
C LYS A 308 14.08 -19.16 17.15
N GLY A 309 13.91 -19.37 15.84
CA GLY A 309 13.16 -20.49 15.28
C GLY A 309 11.68 -20.19 15.07
N VAL A 310 11.25 -18.93 15.20
CA VAL A 310 9.87 -18.50 14.97
C VAL A 310 9.68 -18.13 13.50
N GLY A 311 8.70 -18.74 12.84
CA GLY A 311 8.30 -18.39 11.47
C GLY A 311 7.64 -17.02 11.40
N LEU A 312 7.85 -16.30 10.29
CA LEU A 312 7.22 -15.01 10.03
C LEU A 312 6.49 -15.09 8.70
N VAL A 313 5.15 -15.09 8.73
CA VAL A 313 4.28 -15.09 7.54
C VAL A 313 3.54 -13.77 7.52
N ILE A 314 3.75 -12.98 6.46
CA ILE A 314 3.27 -11.59 6.39
C ILE A 314 2.58 -11.36 5.05
N ALA A 315 1.45 -10.66 5.07
CA ALA A 315 0.71 -10.31 3.85
C ALA A 315 1.54 -9.39 2.94
N ALA A 316 1.52 -9.63 1.62
CA ALA A 316 2.34 -8.86 0.67
C ALA A 316 1.81 -7.44 0.37
N GLY A 317 0.54 -7.15 0.65
CA GLY A 317 -0.11 -5.88 0.33
C GLY A 317 -1.20 -6.01 -0.74
N ASN A 318 -2.05 -4.98 -0.86
CA ASN A 318 -3.24 -4.95 -1.70
C ASN A 318 -3.14 -3.89 -2.82
N GLU A 319 -1.92 -3.47 -3.17
CA GLU A 319 -1.63 -2.37 -4.07
C GLU A 319 -1.20 -2.86 -5.46
N GLY A 320 -1.70 -4.03 -5.88
CA GLY A 320 -1.32 -4.68 -7.14
C GLY A 320 -1.54 -3.82 -8.39
N GLU A 321 -2.49 -2.88 -8.35
CA GLU A 321 -2.75 -1.90 -9.42
C GLU A 321 -1.69 -0.81 -9.52
N ARG A 322 -0.81 -0.68 -8.52
CA ARG A 322 0.37 0.17 -8.65
C ARG A 322 1.37 -0.49 -9.60
N GLY A 323 1.42 -1.82 -9.66
CA GLY A 323 2.37 -2.56 -10.49
C GLY A 323 3.69 -2.85 -9.77
N PRO A 324 4.73 -3.28 -10.50
CA PRO A 324 5.99 -3.73 -9.89
C PRO A 324 6.67 -2.70 -9.00
N TYR A 325 7.64 -3.16 -8.18
CA TYR A 325 8.43 -2.31 -7.28
C TYR A 325 7.60 -1.59 -6.19
N PHE A 326 6.51 -2.21 -5.79
CA PHE A 326 5.57 -1.63 -4.82
C PHE A 326 5.34 -2.58 -3.66
N ALA A 327 6.43 -3.21 -3.17
CA ALA A 327 6.41 -4.16 -2.06
C ALA A 327 5.84 -3.53 -0.78
N SER A 328 5.69 -4.33 0.28
CA SER A 328 5.14 -3.86 1.56
C SER A 328 6.08 -4.19 2.71
N GLU A 329 6.29 -3.25 3.63
CA GLU A 329 6.94 -3.50 4.92
C GLU A 329 5.87 -3.90 5.94
N PRO A 330 6.12 -4.87 6.85
CA PRO A 330 7.37 -5.62 7.05
C PRO A 330 7.59 -6.80 6.09
N ALA A 331 6.65 -7.09 5.20
CA ALA A 331 6.68 -8.30 4.36
C ALA A 331 7.90 -8.39 3.44
N LEU A 332 8.46 -7.26 3.01
CA LEU A 332 9.61 -7.16 2.13
C LEU A 332 10.91 -7.60 2.83
N ASN A 333 10.91 -7.69 4.16
CA ASN A 333 12.07 -8.15 4.91
C ASN A 333 12.49 -9.58 4.50
N PRO A 334 13.79 -9.87 4.32
CA PRO A 334 14.27 -11.22 3.99
C PRO A 334 13.96 -12.31 5.04
N ALA A 335 13.63 -11.93 6.28
CA ALA A 335 13.18 -12.85 7.32
C ALA A 335 11.72 -13.28 7.18
N ALA A 336 10.91 -12.50 6.47
CA ALA A 336 9.49 -12.76 6.29
C ALA A 336 9.21 -13.61 5.04
N ILE A 337 8.23 -14.50 5.15
CA ILE A 337 7.55 -15.15 4.03
C ILE A 337 6.39 -14.21 3.63
N ALA A 338 6.58 -13.43 2.57
CA ALA A 338 5.55 -12.57 2.01
C ALA A 338 4.58 -13.39 1.16
N VAL A 339 3.29 -13.17 1.38
CA VAL A 339 2.22 -13.99 0.78
C VAL A 339 1.33 -13.14 -0.12
N GLY A 340 1.33 -13.47 -1.41
CA GLY A 340 0.40 -12.94 -2.41
C GLY A 340 -0.95 -13.64 -2.37
N SER A 341 -1.95 -13.06 -3.03
CA SER A 341 -3.33 -13.58 -3.05
C SER A 341 -3.70 -14.23 -4.37
N THR A 342 -4.45 -15.33 -4.30
CA THR A 342 -5.13 -15.97 -5.43
C THR A 342 -6.64 -15.95 -5.24
N SER A 343 -7.39 -15.89 -6.34
CA SER A 343 -8.85 -16.05 -6.31
C SER A 343 -9.23 -17.51 -6.02
N THR A 344 -10.23 -17.71 -5.15
CA THR A 344 -10.78 -19.04 -4.87
C THR A 344 -11.49 -19.60 -6.09
N SER A 345 -11.74 -20.91 -6.10
CA SER A 345 -12.46 -21.55 -7.21
C SER A 345 -13.94 -21.16 -7.28
N VAL A 346 -14.54 -20.80 -6.15
CA VAL A 346 -15.97 -20.50 -6.02
C VAL A 346 -16.21 -19.32 -5.07
N PHE A 347 -17.35 -18.64 -5.25
CA PHE A 347 -17.96 -17.76 -4.27
C PHE A 347 -18.95 -18.58 -3.43
N ALA A 348 -18.79 -18.58 -2.11
CA ALA A 348 -19.35 -19.63 -1.25
C ALA A 348 -20.77 -19.36 -0.70
N THR A 349 -21.30 -18.14 -0.80
CA THR A 349 -22.63 -17.82 -0.22
C THR A 349 -23.58 -17.23 -1.26
N VAL A 350 -24.01 -18.10 -2.16
CA VAL A 350 -25.02 -17.82 -3.17
C VAL A 350 -26.37 -18.35 -2.71
N TYR A 351 -27.43 -17.60 -2.97
CA TYR A 351 -28.81 -17.98 -2.65
C TYR A 351 -29.73 -17.75 -3.84
N HIS A 352 -30.87 -18.43 -3.82
CA HIS A 352 -31.88 -18.35 -4.87
C HIS A 352 -33.16 -17.71 -4.34
N ALA A 353 -33.61 -16.65 -5.00
CA ALA A 353 -34.96 -16.13 -4.87
C ALA A 353 -35.84 -16.67 -6.02
N ALA A 354 -37.14 -16.79 -5.78
CA ALA A 354 -38.13 -17.01 -6.82
C ALA A 354 -38.85 -15.69 -7.09
N ASP A 355 -38.86 -15.26 -8.35
CA ASP A 355 -39.65 -14.10 -8.73
C ASP A 355 -41.13 -14.45 -8.97
N SER A 356 -41.97 -13.43 -9.03
CA SER A 356 -43.41 -13.56 -9.28
C SER A 356 -43.77 -14.09 -10.68
N THR A 357 -42.79 -14.33 -11.56
CA THR A 357 -42.98 -15.04 -12.84
C THR A 357 -42.64 -16.54 -12.74
N GLY A 358 -42.03 -16.95 -11.62
CA GLY A 358 -41.58 -18.32 -11.36
C GLY A 358 -40.12 -18.58 -11.78
N ASP A 359 -39.38 -17.56 -12.18
CA ASP A 359 -37.98 -17.66 -12.54
C ASP A 359 -37.08 -17.56 -11.29
N THR A 360 -35.94 -18.27 -11.33
CA THR A 360 -34.92 -18.20 -10.29
C THR A 360 -34.03 -16.98 -10.48
N VAL A 361 -33.84 -16.24 -9.39
CA VAL A 361 -32.99 -15.05 -9.27
C VAL A 361 -31.85 -15.36 -8.30
N GLU A 362 -30.63 -15.47 -8.82
CA GLU A 362 -29.41 -15.69 -8.05
C GLU A 362 -28.93 -14.38 -7.41
N TYR A 363 -28.60 -14.41 -6.12
CA TYR A 363 -28.03 -13.27 -5.40
C TYR A 363 -26.98 -13.72 -4.38
N VAL A 364 -26.04 -12.84 -4.05
CA VAL A 364 -25.00 -13.11 -3.05
C VAL A 364 -25.22 -12.29 -1.77
N ARG A 365 -25.07 -12.96 -0.63
CA ARG A 365 -25.17 -12.38 0.72
C ARG A 365 -24.47 -13.31 1.70
N VAL A 366 -24.12 -12.89 2.91
CA VAL A 366 -23.57 -13.84 3.91
C VAL A 366 -24.68 -14.78 4.40
N LEU A 367 -25.77 -14.21 4.91
CA LEU A 367 -26.98 -14.94 5.32
C LEU A 367 -28.11 -14.69 4.32
N PRO A 368 -29.02 -15.66 4.07
CA PRO A 368 -30.15 -15.44 3.18
C PRO A 368 -31.11 -14.39 3.75
N TYR A 369 -31.95 -13.81 2.88
CA TYR A 369 -33.10 -13.02 3.34
C TYR A 369 -34.09 -13.89 4.12
N ASP A 370 -34.84 -13.29 5.03
CA ASP A 370 -35.95 -13.97 5.70
C ASP A 370 -37.04 -14.35 4.68
N ASN A 371 -37.63 -15.53 4.84
CA ASN A 371 -38.68 -16.05 3.97
C ASN A 371 -40.09 -15.57 4.34
N SER A 372 -40.22 -14.72 5.36
CA SER A 372 -41.52 -14.31 5.91
C SER A 372 -42.35 -13.41 5.01
N THR A 373 -41.74 -12.64 4.09
CA THR A 373 -42.45 -11.60 3.30
C THR A 373 -41.82 -11.39 1.92
N PRO A 374 -42.61 -11.29 0.83
CA PRO A 374 -42.10 -10.94 -0.49
C PRO A 374 -41.53 -9.53 -0.54
N PHE A 375 -40.47 -9.32 -1.32
CA PHE A 375 -39.89 -8.00 -1.55
C PHE A 375 -40.27 -7.48 -2.92
N ASN A 376 -40.86 -6.29 -2.98
CA ASN A 376 -41.04 -5.61 -4.25
C ASN A 376 -39.68 -5.09 -4.76
N VAL A 377 -39.57 -4.94 -6.08
CA VAL A 377 -38.35 -4.41 -6.71
C VAL A 377 -38.70 -3.18 -7.53
N PHE A 378 -37.82 -2.19 -7.53
CA PHE A 378 -37.87 -1.09 -8.48
C PHE A 378 -36.48 -0.83 -9.06
N THR A 379 -36.44 -0.27 -10.26
CA THR A 379 -35.18 0.04 -10.96
C THR A 379 -34.91 1.52 -10.95
N ILE A 380 -33.64 1.86 -10.85
CA ILE A 380 -33.16 3.23 -11.10
C ILE A 380 -32.75 3.35 -12.58
N PRO A 381 -33.28 4.32 -13.34
CA PRO A 381 -32.86 4.55 -14.72
C PRO A 381 -31.34 4.81 -14.81
N ASN A 382 -30.69 4.19 -15.80
CA ASN A 382 -29.24 4.29 -15.97
C ASN A 382 -28.76 5.69 -16.44
N ASP A 383 -29.68 6.54 -16.92
CA ASP A 383 -29.37 7.67 -17.79
C ASP A 383 -29.71 9.05 -17.19
N GLU A 384 -30.21 9.11 -15.94
CA GLU A 384 -30.61 10.39 -15.34
C GLU A 384 -29.45 11.08 -14.62
N MET A 385 -29.09 12.28 -15.09
CA MET A 385 -28.13 13.20 -14.47
C MET A 385 -28.58 13.74 -13.10
N SER A 386 -29.79 13.41 -12.63
CA SER A 386 -30.37 13.90 -11.39
C SER A 386 -30.68 12.78 -10.40
N CYS A 387 -29.67 11.98 -10.02
CA CYS A 387 -29.84 11.08 -8.90
C CYS A 387 -29.98 11.87 -7.59
N ASN A 388 -31.17 11.82 -6.98
CA ASN A 388 -31.47 12.45 -5.70
C ASN A 388 -32.59 11.69 -4.96
N ALA A 389 -32.80 12.02 -3.69
CA ALA A 389 -33.81 11.37 -2.85
C ALA A 389 -35.24 11.59 -3.35
N ASP A 390 -35.58 12.76 -3.92
CA ASP A 390 -36.93 13.03 -4.43
C ASP A 390 -37.29 12.07 -5.57
N MET A 391 -36.33 11.74 -6.44
CA MET A 391 -36.52 10.73 -7.47
C MET A 391 -36.85 9.36 -6.87
N TRP A 392 -36.10 8.90 -5.87
CA TRP A 392 -36.36 7.62 -5.19
C TRP A 392 -37.72 7.64 -4.50
N LEU A 393 -38.06 8.74 -3.81
CA LEU A 393 -39.36 8.90 -3.15
C LEU A 393 -40.53 8.89 -4.14
N ASN A 394 -40.37 9.54 -5.30
CA ASN A 394 -41.39 9.54 -6.36
C ASN A 394 -41.55 8.16 -7.00
N LEU A 395 -40.45 7.46 -7.32
CA LEU A 395 -40.49 6.09 -7.86
C LEU A 395 -41.14 5.10 -6.88
N THR A 396 -41.09 5.41 -5.59
CA THR A 396 -41.54 4.51 -4.53
C THR A 396 -42.81 4.97 -3.81
N GLU A 397 -43.47 6.02 -4.28
CA GLU A 397 -44.63 6.64 -3.61
C GLU A 397 -45.82 5.67 -3.44
N HIS A 398 -45.93 4.68 -4.33
CA HIS A 398 -47.00 3.70 -4.33
C HIS A 398 -46.71 2.47 -3.45
N PHE A 399 -45.48 2.28 -3.00
CA PHE A 399 -45.12 1.19 -2.08
C PHE A 399 -45.33 1.63 -0.63
N THR A 400 -46.26 0.99 0.05
CA THR A 400 -46.56 1.28 1.47
C THR A 400 -45.58 0.63 2.43
N ASP A 401 -44.98 -0.49 2.02
CA ASP A 401 -44.00 -1.24 2.80
C ASP A 401 -42.61 -0.99 2.23
N LYS A 402 -41.92 0.01 2.80
CA LYS A 402 -40.57 0.37 2.39
C LYS A 402 -39.49 -0.54 2.99
N GLU A 403 -39.82 -1.31 4.02
CA GLU A 403 -38.90 -2.26 4.63
C GLU A 403 -38.69 -3.47 3.71
N HIS A 404 -39.70 -3.86 2.93
CA HIS A 404 -39.64 -4.95 1.96
C HIS A 404 -39.52 -4.46 0.51
N LEU A 405 -38.63 -3.50 0.26
CA LEU A 405 -38.41 -2.90 -1.06
C LEU A 405 -36.94 -2.94 -1.46
N ILE A 406 -36.65 -3.50 -2.64
CA ILE A 406 -35.31 -3.63 -3.21
C ILE A 406 -35.09 -2.58 -4.31
N ALA A 407 -34.05 -1.78 -4.16
CA ALA A 407 -33.57 -0.87 -5.20
C ALA A 407 -32.54 -1.58 -6.11
N LEU A 408 -32.90 -1.90 -7.35
CA LEU A 408 -31.98 -2.45 -8.34
C LEU A 408 -31.25 -1.32 -9.07
N ILE A 409 -29.93 -1.22 -8.84
CA ILE A 409 -29.06 -0.17 -9.37
C ILE A 409 -27.99 -0.73 -10.30
N SER A 410 -27.63 0.06 -11.30
CA SER A 410 -26.45 -0.18 -12.13
C SER A 410 -25.23 0.54 -11.55
N PRO A 411 -24.04 -0.06 -11.56
CA PRO A 411 -22.80 0.60 -11.13
C PRO A 411 -22.43 1.78 -12.05
N ARG A 412 -23.01 1.84 -13.25
CA ARG A 412 -22.86 2.97 -14.17
C ARG A 412 -23.80 4.15 -13.85
N SER A 413 -24.78 3.96 -12.97
CA SER A 413 -25.67 5.03 -12.53
C SER A 413 -24.96 5.96 -11.55
N GLN A 414 -25.26 7.25 -11.61
CA GLN A 414 -24.82 8.21 -10.59
C GLN A 414 -25.33 7.84 -9.19
N CYS A 415 -26.41 7.06 -9.09
CA CYS A 415 -26.96 6.62 -7.80
C CYS A 415 -26.08 5.64 -7.05
N ALA A 416 -25.24 4.85 -7.75
CA ALA A 416 -24.34 3.91 -7.10
C ALA A 416 -23.39 4.59 -6.11
N TRP A 417 -22.99 5.83 -6.40
CA TRP A 417 -22.08 6.63 -5.57
C TRP A 417 -22.78 7.41 -4.45
N GLN A 418 -24.12 7.46 -4.47
CA GLN A 418 -24.91 8.20 -3.50
C GLN A 418 -25.73 7.28 -2.59
N VAL A 419 -25.52 5.96 -2.67
CA VAL A 419 -26.31 4.97 -1.91
C VAL A 419 -26.39 5.29 -0.42
N PRO A 420 -25.31 5.59 0.33
CA PRO A 420 -25.41 5.92 1.75
C PRO A 420 -26.34 7.12 2.02
N ARG A 421 -26.22 8.18 1.20
CA ARG A 421 -27.06 9.37 1.32
C ARG A 421 -28.52 9.07 0.98
N LEU A 422 -28.77 8.33 -0.11
CA LEU A 422 -30.10 8.05 -0.62
C LEU A 422 -30.87 7.12 0.31
N THR A 423 -30.23 6.07 0.81
CA THR A 423 -30.83 5.13 1.77
C THR A 423 -31.24 5.84 3.05
N ASN A 424 -30.37 6.68 3.62
CA ASN A 424 -30.68 7.50 4.81
C ASN A 424 -31.84 8.48 4.57
N GLN A 425 -31.91 9.13 3.39
CA GLN A 425 -32.97 10.09 3.08
C GLN A 425 -34.32 9.45 2.74
N THR A 426 -34.32 8.21 2.23
CA THR A 426 -35.53 7.54 1.70
C THR A 426 -36.10 6.46 2.63
N GLY A 427 -35.27 5.92 3.53
CA GLY A 427 -35.58 4.77 4.38
C GLY A 427 -35.50 3.42 3.67
N ILE A 428 -35.07 3.37 2.41
CA ILE A 428 -34.91 2.14 1.64
C ILE A 428 -33.53 1.56 1.98
N THR A 429 -33.50 0.37 2.57
CA THR A 429 -32.28 -0.22 3.12
C THR A 429 -31.75 -1.41 2.30
N HIS A 430 -32.49 -1.91 1.31
CA HIS A 430 -32.05 -3.04 0.47
C HIS A 430 -31.68 -2.57 -0.93
N VAL A 431 -30.40 -2.69 -1.26
CA VAL A 431 -29.84 -2.19 -2.52
C VAL A 431 -29.16 -3.34 -3.25
N TRP A 432 -29.62 -3.62 -4.47
CA TRP A 432 -29.05 -4.65 -5.32
C TRP A 432 -28.25 -3.98 -6.44
N SER A 433 -26.94 -4.20 -6.47
CA SER A 433 -26.04 -3.69 -7.51
C SER A 433 -25.77 -4.76 -8.55
N THR A 434 -25.71 -4.37 -9.82
CA THR A 434 -25.37 -5.29 -10.90
C THR A 434 -23.86 -5.33 -11.16
N ILE A 435 -23.28 -6.51 -11.31
CA ILE A 435 -21.90 -6.68 -11.80
C ILE A 435 -21.87 -7.39 -13.15
N ALA A 436 -20.77 -7.28 -13.89
CA ALA A 436 -20.66 -7.99 -15.16
C ALA A 436 -20.61 -9.52 -14.96
N ASP A 437 -21.09 -10.28 -15.94
CA ASP A 437 -21.08 -11.75 -15.89
C ASP A 437 -19.65 -12.34 -15.80
N ASN A 438 -18.65 -11.58 -16.26
CA ASN A 438 -17.23 -11.96 -16.27
C ASN A 438 -16.41 -11.36 -15.12
N GLU A 439 -17.05 -10.66 -14.18
CA GLU A 439 -16.42 -10.16 -12.95
C GLU A 439 -16.64 -11.16 -11.82
N ASP A 440 -15.73 -11.21 -10.86
CA ASP A 440 -15.93 -12.01 -9.65
C ASP A 440 -17.02 -11.37 -8.76
N PHE A 441 -17.78 -12.18 -8.04
CA PHE A 441 -18.64 -11.69 -6.96
C PHE A 441 -17.80 -11.22 -5.77
N SER A 442 -18.33 -10.26 -5.04
CA SER A 442 -17.71 -9.69 -3.84
C SER A 442 -18.77 -9.11 -2.91
N LEU A 443 -18.42 -8.96 -1.63
CA LEU A 443 -19.32 -8.42 -0.62
C LEU A 443 -18.57 -7.43 0.26
N GLN A 444 -19.33 -6.48 0.79
CA GLN A 444 -18.90 -5.64 1.90
C GLN A 444 -18.96 -6.45 3.19
N PRO A 445 -17.93 -6.35 4.07
CA PRO A 445 -18.02 -6.98 5.38
C PRO A 445 -19.14 -6.31 6.21
N PRO A 446 -19.75 -7.04 7.15
CA PRO A 446 -20.68 -6.44 8.10
C PRO A 446 -20.02 -5.28 8.86
N GLY A 447 -20.71 -4.15 8.96
CA GLY A 447 -20.20 -2.90 9.53
C GLY A 447 -19.71 -1.87 8.49
N ALA A 448 -19.31 -2.29 7.29
CA ALA A 448 -18.79 -1.37 6.27
C ALA A 448 -19.84 -0.42 5.69
N THR A 449 -21.12 -0.78 5.73
CA THR A 449 -22.23 0.05 5.23
C THR A 449 -23.31 0.20 6.30
N PRO A 450 -23.13 1.07 7.31
CA PRO A 450 -24.14 1.28 8.35
C PRO A 450 -25.49 1.70 7.73
N GLY A 451 -26.56 1.00 8.10
CA GLY A 451 -27.93 1.37 7.76
C GLY A 451 -28.49 0.84 6.44
N TYR A 452 -27.70 0.13 5.62
CA TYR A 452 -28.22 -0.53 4.42
C TYR A 452 -27.44 -1.80 4.04
N ASP A 453 -28.10 -2.68 3.29
CA ASP A 453 -27.59 -3.95 2.79
C ASP A 453 -27.32 -3.85 1.29
N LEU A 454 -26.07 -4.11 0.88
CA LEU A 454 -25.64 -4.07 -0.51
C LEU A 454 -25.42 -5.50 -1.02
N VAL A 455 -26.32 -5.94 -1.90
CA VAL A 455 -26.30 -7.26 -2.53
C VAL A 455 -25.82 -7.12 -3.97
N GLN A 456 -25.05 -8.09 -4.45
CA GLN A 456 -24.65 -8.16 -5.86
C GLN A 456 -25.47 -9.21 -6.62
N VAL A 457 -25.76 -8.89 -7.88
CA VAL A 457 -26.32 -9.82 -8.87
C VAL A 457 -25.59 -9.69 -10.20
N LYS A 458 -25.51 -10.77 -10.96
CA LYS A 458 -24.99 -10.72 -12.34
C LYS A 458 -25.89 -9.88 -13.25
N ILE A 459 -25.30 -9.22 -14.25
CA ILE A 459 -26.06 -8.40 -15.21
C ILE A 459 -27.09 -9.23 -15.98
N SER A 460 -26.78 -10.49 -16.28
CA SER A 460 -27.73 -11.44 -16.88
C SER A 460 -28.94 -11.71 -15.98
N VAL A 461 -28.74 -11.83 -14.66
CA VAL A 461 -29.82 -11.98 -13.67
C VAL A 461 -30.63 -10.69 -13.55
N ALA A 462 -29.96 -9.54 -13.46
CA ALA A 462 -30.63 -8.24 -13.39
C ALA A 462 -31.50 -7.96 -14.63
N ASN A 463 -31.09 -8.44 -15.81
CA ASN A 463 -31.91 -8.31 -17.02
C ASN A 463 -33.18 -9.16 -16.97
N LYS A 464 -33.18 -10.32 -16.30
CA LYS A 464 -34.40 -11.09 -16.03
C LYS A 464 -35.34 -10.31 -15.12
N ILE A 465 -34.80 -9.74 -14.03
CA ILE A 465 -35.57 -8.88 -13.11
C ILE A 465 -36.21 -7.72 -13.87
N ARG A 466 -35.44 -7.03 -14.73
CA ARG A 466 -35.97 -5.93 -15.57
C ARG A 466 -37.09 -6.39 -16.50
N ALA A 467 -36.95 -7.55 -17.15
CA ALA A 467 -38.01 -8.11 -18.00
C ALA A 467 -39.28 -8.45 -17.20
N GLY A 468 -39.14 -8.96 -15.97
CA GLY A 468 -40.26 -9.19 -15.06
C GLY A 468 -40.96 -7.90 -14.63
N LEU A 469 -40.18 -6.86 -14.31
CA LEU A 469 -40.69 -5.51 -14.01
C LEU A 469 -41.42 -4.89 -15.21
N GLU A 470 -40.91 -5.05 -16.43
CA GLU A 470 -41.59 -4.61 -17.66
C GLU A 470 -42.94 -5.33 -17.85
N ALA A 471 -43.03 -6.59 -17.43
CA ALA A 471 -44.24 -7.40 -17.57
C ALA A 471 -45.30 -7.14 -16.48
N GLN A 472 -44.89 -6.85 -15.24
CA GLN A 472 -45.77 -6.81 -14.07
C GLN A 472 -45.83 -5.44 -13.35
N GLY A 473 -44.93 -4.50 -13.67
CA GLY A 473 -44.86 -3.21 -13.01
C GLY A 473 -44.57 -3.33 -11.51
N SER A 474 -45.29 -2.57 -10.69
CA SER A 474 -45.15 -2.56 -9.22
C SER A 474 -45.56 -3.87 -8.54
N ASP A 475 -46.22 -4.79 -9.26
CA ASP A 475 -46.63 -6.08 -8.71
C ASP A 475 -45.49 -7.13 -8.77
N TYR A 476 -44.38 -6.82 -9.46
CA TYR A 476 -43.21 -7.69 -9.46
C TYR A 476 -42.61 -7.80 -8.06
N ALA A 477 -42.35 -9.03 -7.63
CA ALA A 477 -41.80 -9.31 -6.30
C ALA A 477 -40.86 -10.52 -6.32
N LEU A 478 -39.95 -10.55 -5.36
CA LEU A 478 -39.04 -11.66 -5.06
C LEU A 478 -39.47 -12.32 -3.75
N THR A 479 -39.39 -13.65 -3.72
CA THR A 479 -39.61 -14.47 -2.53
C THR A 479 -38.38 -15.32 -2.24
N PHE A 480 -38.07 -15.50 -0.96
CA PHE A 480 -36.82 -16.10 -0.49
C PHE A 480 -37.08 -17.44 0.21
N GLU A 481 -37.91 -18.31 -0.37
CA GLU A 481 -38.26 -19.60 0.25
C GLU A 481 -37.06 -20.56 0.36
N ASP A 482 -36.15 -20.52 -0.60
CA ASP A 482 -34.90 -21.28 -0.55
C ASP A 482 -33.92 -20.62 0.41
N GLN A 483 -33.67 -21.31 1.52
CA GLN A 483 -32.75 -20.89 2.59
C GLN A 483 -31.45 -21.68 2.55
N THR A 484 -31.22 -22.47 1.48
CA THR A 484 -30.01 -23.28 1.34
C THR A 484 -28.91 -22.51 0.63
N VAL A 485 -27.66 -22.74 1.08
CA VAL A 485 -26.48 -22.06 0.53
C VAL A 485 -25.88 -22.84 -0.64
N HIS A 486 -25.58 -22.11 -1.70
CA HIS A 486 -24.95 -22.63 -2.91
C HIS A 486 -23.62 -21.92 -3.17
N ASP A 487 -22.87 -22.44 -4.14
CA ASP A 487 -21.69 -21.78 -4.67
C ASP A 487 -21.80 -21.50 -6.17
N VAL A 488 -20.98 -20.57 -6.63
CA VAL A 488 -20.82 -20.29 -8.06
C VAL A 488 -19.34 -20.12 -8.39
N LYS A 489 -18.92 -20.63 -9.54
CA LYS A 489 -17.54 -20.49 -9.99
C LYS A 489 -17.18 -19.02 -10.24
N GLN A 490 -16.06 -18.59 -9.68
CA GLN A 490 -15.52 -17.26 -9.96
C GLN A 490 -14.86 -17.22 -11.35
N PRO A 491 -15.11 -16.20 -12.18
CA PRO A 491 -14.40 -16.00 -13.45
C PRO A 491 -12.88 -16.05 -13.33
N THR A 492 -12.29 -15.48 -12.27
CA THR A 492 -10.83 -15.46 -12.07
C THR A 492 -10.27 -16.65 -11.28
N ALA A 493 -11.10 -17.68 -11.03
CA ALA A 493 -10.75 -18.88 -10.27
C ALA A 493 -9.37 -19.47 -10.64
N GLY A 494 -8.53 -19.69 -9.63
CA GLY A 494 -7.21 -20.32 -9.82
C GLY A 494 -6.16 -19.39 -10.45
N THR A 495 -6.41 -18.08 -10.45
CA THR A 495 -5.44 -17.07 -10.90
C THR A 495 -5.04 -16.14 -9.75
N VAL A 496 -3.95 -15.41 -9.94
CA VAL A 496 -3.48 -14.41 -8.97
C VAL A 496 -4.44 -13.23 -8.95
N SER A 497 -4.84 -12.80 -7.75
CA SER A 497 -5.76 -11.67 -7.56
C SER A 497 -5.15 -10.38 -8.11
N PHE A 498 -5.95 -9.56 -8.80
CA PHE A 498 -5.47 -8.34 -9.46
C PHE A 498 -4.85 -7.32 -8.47
N TYR A 499 -5.41 -7.26 -7.25
CA TYR A 499 -4.93 -6.39 -6.17
C TYR A 499 -3.69 -6.92 -5.46
N SER A 500 -3.25 -8.16 -5.69
CA SER A 500 -2.09 -8.71 -5.00
C SER A 500 -0.84 -7.89 -5.35
N THR A 501 -0.20 -7.31 -4.34
CA THR A 501 0.99 -6.47 -4.48
C THR A 501 2.13 -7.20 -5.21
N TRP A 502 2.84 -6.42 -6.03
CA TRP A 502 4.00 -6.88 -6.78
C TRP A 502 5.30 -6.49 -6.08
N GLY A 503 6.28 -7.38 -6.11
CA GLY A 503 7.68 -7.01 -5.98
C GLY A 503 8.31 -6.71 -7.36
N PRO A 504 9.62 -6.98 -7.53
CA PRO A 504 10.56 -7.27 -6.45
C PRO A 504 10.75 -6.05 -5.54
N THR A 505 11.51 -6.21 -4.47
CA THR A 505 12.04 -5.07 -3.72
C THR A 505 13.03 -4.27 -4.57
N MET A 506 13.46 -3.08 -4.11
CA MET A 506 14.50 -2.32 -4.81
C MET A 506 15.85 -3.01 -4.89
N GLU A 507 16.13 -3.88 -3.94
CA GLU A 507 17.35 -4.66 -3.83
C GLU A 507 17.28 -5.95 -4.67
N MET A 508 16.20 -6.13 -5.45
CA MET A 508 15.91 -7.27 -6.32
C MET A 508 15.63 -8.58 -5.58
N SER A 509 15.15 -8.50 -4.34
CA SER A 509 14.62 -9.68 -3.65
C SER A 509 13.25 -10.06 -4.22
N LEU A 510 13.05 -11.35 -4.46
CA LEU A 510 11.76 -11.90 -4.87
C LEU A 510 10.70 -11.66 -3.78
N LYS A 511 9.68 -10.86 -4.10
CA LYS A 511 8.47 -10.67 -3.30
C LYS A 511 7.24 -10.62 -4.22
N PRO A 512 6.08 -11.14 -3.80
CA PRO A 512 5.93 -12.10 -2.69
C PRO A 512 6.72 -13.39 -2.96
N GLN A 513 7.00 -14.20 -1.93
CA GLN A 513 7.69 -15.47 -2.13
C GLN A 513 6.77 -16.59 -2.63
N LEU A 514 5.48 -16.51 -2.31
CA LEU A 514 4.46 -17.46 -2.77
C LEU A 514 3.07 -16.82 -2.70
N ALA A 515 2.06 -17.52 -3.19
CA ALA A 515 0.67 -17.09 -3.11
C ALA A 515 -0.21 -18.13 -2.41
N ALA A 516 -1.31 -17.68 -1.82
CA ALA A 516 -2.32 -18.53 -1.18
C ALA A 516 -3.73 -17.97 -1.44
N PRO A 517 -4.81 -18.75 -1.21
CA PRO A 517 -6.18 -18.27 -1.36
C PRO A 517 -6.46 -17.05 -0.50
N GLY A 518 -6.83 -15.93 -1.13
CA GLY A 518 -7.14 -14.68 -0.44
C GLY A 518 -8.26 -13.87 -1.08
N GLY A 519 -8.79 -14.27 -2.25
CA GLY A 519 -9.97 -13.68 -2.85
C GLY A 519 -11.25 -14.35 -2.37
N THR A 520 -12.22 -13.55 -1.90
CA THR A 520 -13.60 -13.95 -1.57
C THR A 520 -13.65 -15.10 -0.56
N ILE A 521 -12.96 -14.92 0.56
CA ILE A 521 -12.82 -15.93 1.61
C ILE A 521 -13.92 -15.76 2.65
N LEU A 522 -14.76 -16.78 2.81
CA LEU A 522 -15.68 -16.91 3.93
C LEU A 522 -14.89 -17.27 5.19
N SER A 523 -15.06 -16.49 6.25
CA SER A 523 -14.50 -16.80 7.57
C SER A 523 -15.34 -16.17 8.69
N THR A 524 -14.94 -16.40 9.93
CA THR A 524 -15.58 -15.87 11.14
C THR A 524 -15.53 -14.34 11.21
N TRP A 525 -16.49 -13.74 11.90
CA TRP A 525 -16.61 -12.31 12.16
C TRP A 525 -17.14 -12.13 13.60
N PRO A 526 -17.01 -10.95 14.23
CA PRO A 526 -17.63 -10.70 15.53
C PRO A 526 -19.12 -11.05 15.53
N ILE A 527 -19.59 -11.63 16.63
CA ILE A 527 -20.98 -12.15 16.74
C ILE A 527 -21.99 -11.09 17.17
N SER A 528 -21.54 -9.84 17.35
CA SER A 528 -22.33 -8.74 17.91
C SER A 528 -23.54 -8.36 17.06
N ASP A 529 -23.47 -8.48 15.73
CA ASP A 529 -24.61 -8.23 14.83
C ASP A 529 -25.50 -9.46 14.59
N GLY A 530 -25.08 -10.64 15.08
CA GLY A 530 -25.73 -11.92 14.86
C GLY A 530 -25.41 -12.59 13.52
N THR A 531 -24.55 -11.99 12.68
CA THR A 531 -24.06 -12.59 11.43
C THR A 531 -22.96 -13.61 11.73
N GLY A 532 -21.94 -13.22 12.50
CA GLY A 532 -20.81 -14.07 12.91
C GLY A 532 -19.86 -14.51 11.79
N TYR A 533 -20.14 -14.16 10.53
CA TYR A 533 -19.32 -14.52 9.38
C TYR A 533 -19.21 -13.35 8.41
N ALA A 534 -18.15 -13.32 7.61
CA ALA A 534 -17.96 -12.36 6.54
C ALA A 534 -17.23 -13.00 5.35
N ILE A 535 -17.47 -12.47 4.16
CA ILE A 535 -16.68 -12.78 2.97
C ILE A 535 -15.86 -11.55 2.61
N ILE A 536 -14.55 -11.67 2.69
CA ILE A 536 -13.64 -10.58 2.34
C ILE A 536 -12.48 -11.06 1.48
N SER A 537 -11.83 -10.09 0.84
CA SER A 537 -10.73 -10.30 -0.09
C SER A 537 -9.50 -9.51 0.37
N GLY A 538 -8.32 -10.10 0.20
CA GLY A 538 -7.04 -9.43 0.46
C GLY A 538 -5.89 -10.42 0.63
N THR A 539 -4.66 -9.93 0.48
CA THR A 539 -3.47 -10.68 0.93
C THR A 539 -3.50 -10.97 2.43
N SER A 540 -4.26 -10.17 3.19
CA SER A 540 -4.61 -10.42 4.59
C SER A 540 -5.32 -11.75 4.86
N MET A 541 -5.99 -12.33 3.86
CA MET A 541 -6.65 -13.64 3.95
C MET A 541 -5.72 -14.76 3.45
N ALA A 542 -4.86 -14.46 2.47
CA ALA A 542 -3.85 -15.39 1.99
C ALA A 542 -2.77 -15.67 3.05
N CYS A 543 -2.36 -14.64 3.80
CA CYS A 543 -1.39 -14.72 4.89
C CYS A 543 -1.74 -15.79 5.96
N PRO A 544 -2.92 -15.75 6.61
CA PRO A 544 -3.31 -16.78 7.58
C PRO A 544 -3.45 -18.16 6.96
N HIS A 545 -3.85 -18.26 5.69
CA HIS A 545 -3.88 -19.55 5.00
C HIS A 545 -2.48 -20.16 4.92
N ALA A 546 -1.48 -19.37 4.51
CA ALA A 546 -0.08 -19.79 4.46
C ALA A 546 0.50 -20.07 5.86
N ALA A 547 0.14 -19.30 6.88
CA ALA A 547 0.54 -19.55 8.27
C ALA A 547 -0.03 -20.86 8.80
N GLY A 548 -1.28 -21.19 8.45
CA GLY A 548 -1.87 -22.49 8.71
C GLY A 548 -1.08 -23.63 8.04
N VAL A 549 -0.71 -23.49 6.76
CA VAL A 549 0.11 -24.49 6.06
C VAL A 549 1.49 -24.63 6.70
N TYR A 550 2.11 -23.52 7.12
CA TYR A 550 3.35 -23.54 7.89
C TYR A 550 3.19 -24.40 9.15
N ALA A 551 2.09 -24.24 9.89
CA ALA A 551 1.82 -25.03 11.09
C ALA A 551 1.63 -26.53 10.78
N LEU A 552 0.98 -26.88 9.67
CA LEU A 552 0.86 -28.28 9.24
C LEU A 552 2.24 -28.89 8.96
N ILE A 553 3.13 -28.14 8.28
CA ILE A 553 4.51 -28.58 8.03
C ILE A 553 5.30 -28.69 9.34
N LYS A 554 5.15 -27.74 10.26
CA LYS A 554 5.81 -27.75 11.58
C LYS A 554 5.37 -28.94 12.42
N GLN A 555 4.09 -29.33 12.39
CA GLN A 555 3.61 -30.56 13.04
C GLN A 555 4.27 -31.80 12.41
N ALA A 556 4.34 -31.87 11.09
CA ALA A 556 4.94 -32.99 10.38
C ALA A 556 6.47 -33.09 10.59
N TYR A 557 7.14 -31.94 10.72
CA TYR A 557 8.58 -31.83 10.84
C TYR A 557 8.99 -30.80 11.92
N PRO A 558 8.90 -31.16 13.23
CA PRO A 558 9.11 -30.23 14.34
C PRO A 558 10.51 -29.59 14.37
N ASP A 559 11.52 -30.29 13.85
CA ASP A 559 12.92 -29.85 13.90
C ASP A 559 13.33 -28.92 12.76
N LEU A 560 12.46 -28.66 11.78
CA LEU A 560 12.79 -27.76 10.68
C LEU A 560 12.86 -26.30 11.16
N THR A 561 13.87 -25.59 10.66
CA THR A 561 14.00 -24.14 10.84
C THR A 561 12.98 -23.38 9.99
N PRO A 562 12.66 -22.11 10.32
CA PRO A 562 11.81 -21.28 9.49
C PRO A 562 12.21 -21.22 8.01
N GLU A 563 13.51 -21.11 7.70
CA GLU A 563 14.01 -21.06 6.32
C GLU A 563 13.81 -22.40 5.59
N GLN A 564 13.94 -23.52 6.30
CA GLN A 564 13.73 -24.84 5.72
C GLN A 564 12.24 -25.08 5.40
N ILE A 565 11.33 -24.59 6.24
CA ILE A 565 9.88 -24.62 6.00
C ILE A 565 9.53 -23.71 4.83
N ALA A 566 10.00 -22.45 4.83
CA ALA A 566 9.78 -21.50 3.75
C ALA A 566 10.19 -22.08 2.39
N ARG A 567 11.40 -22.65 2.32
CA ARG A 567 11.93 -23.30 1.11
C ARG A 567 11.07 -24.49 0.67
N ARG A 568 10.56 -25.31 1.60
CA ARG A 568 9.63 -26.39 1.27
C ARG A 568 8.36 -25.81 0.65
N MET A 569 7.71 -24.84 1.32
CA MET A 569 6.51 -24.18 0.81
C MET A 569 6.73 -23.63 -0.61
N GLN A 570 7.82 -22.89 -0.82
CA GLN A 570 8.21 -22.32 -2.12
C GLN A 570 8.43 -23.40 -3.19
N SER A 571 9.26 -24.40 -2.91
CA SER A 571 9.67 -25.37 -3.94
C SER A 571 8.56 -26.32 -4.39
N THR A 572 7.53 -26.49 -3.55
CA THR A 572 6.37 -27.35 -3.83
C THR A 572 5.15 -26.58 -4.34
N SER A 573 5.21 -25.26 -4.44
CA SER A 573 4.12 -24.45 -4.99
C SER A 573 3.84 -24.77 -6.46
N THR A 574 2.64 -24.43 -6.90
CA THR A 574 2.16 -24.59 -8.27
C THR A 574 2.14 -23.22 -8.97
N PRO A 575 3.00 -22.99 -9.98
CA PRO A 575 2.92 -21.78 -10.80
C PRO A 575 1.58 -21.65 -11.50
N LEU A 576 0.97 -20.46 -11.41
CA LEU A 576 -0.33 -20.14 -11.99
C LEU A 576 -0.19 -19.43 -13.33
N VAL A 577 -1.12 -19.73 -14.23
CA VAL A 577 -1.31 -19.01 -15.48
C VAL A 577 -1.93 -17.63 -15.22
N GLN A 578 -1.62 -16.69 -16.09
CA GLN A 578 -2.23 -15.37 -16.04
C GLN A 578 -3.69 -15.44 -16.51
N TYR A 579 -4.57 -14.71 -15.80
CA TYR A 579 -5.97 -14.56 -16.19
C TYR A 579 -6.11 -14.08 -17.64
N GLN A 580 -7.03 -14.72 -18.39
CA GLN A 580 -7.28 -14.48 -19.82
C GLN A 580 -6.09 -14.76 -20.75
N THR A 581 -5.16 -15.63 -20.34
CA THR A 581 -4.11 -16.16 -21.22
C THR A 581 -4.07 -17.68 -21.10
N ASP A 582 -3.83 -18.38 -22.20
CA ASP A 582 -3.92 -19.84 -22.20
C ASP A 582 -2.60 -20.53 -21.77
N ASP A 583 -1.43 -19.88 -21.96
CA ASP A 583 -0.12 -20.55 -21.79
C ASP A 583 0.96 -19.74 -21.06
N ILE A 584 0.67 -18.52 -20.61
CA ILE A 584 1.69 -17.65 -19.99
C ILE A 584 1.54 -17.72 -18.47
N LEU A 585 2.62 -18.13 -17.78
CA LEU A 585 2.66 -18.07 -16.32
C LEU A 585 2.68 -16.60 -15.86
N THR A 586 1.91 -16.30 -14.81
CA THR A 586 1.95 -14.98 -14.16
C THR A 586 3.38 -14.65 -13.75
N SER A 587 3.78 -13.37 -13.80
CA SER A 587 5.12 -12.95 -13.42
C SER A 587 5.48 -13.45 -12.01
N THR A 588 6.72 -13.92 -11.82
CA THR A 588 7.24 -14.28 -10.50
C THR A 588 7.28 -13.08 -9.55
N ALA A 589 7.31 -11.86 -10.09
CA ALA A 589 7.17 -10.62 -9.32
C ALA A 589 5.78 -10.43 -8.68
N GLN A 590 4.75 -11.15 -9.15
CA GLN A 590 3.40 -11.08 -8.59
C GLN A 590 3.03 -12.34 -7.79
N GLN A 591 3.49 -13.51 -8.23
CA GLN A 591 3.08 -14.79 -7.65
C GLN A 591 4.16 -15.50 -6.82
N GLY A 592 5.42 -15.04 -6.88
CA GLY A 592 6.55 -15.75 -6.31
C GLY A 592 6.69 -17.16 -6.90
N SER A 593 6.73 -18.17 -6.03
CA SER A 593 6.71 -19.59 -6.40
C SER A 593 5.36 -20.09 -6.93
N GLY A 594 4.30 -19.28 -6.84
CA GLY A 594 2.92 -19.66 -7.17
C GLY A 594 2.11 -20.12 -5.96
N LEU A 595 0.97 -20.76 -6.25
CA LEU A 595 0.00 -21.20 -5.26
C LEU A 595 0.58 -22.30 -4.37
N ILE A 596 0.53 -22.10 -3.05
CA ILE A 596 1.02 -23.06 -2.07
C ILE A 596 0.31 -24.42 -2.17
N ASN A 597 1.08 -25.50 -2.04
CA ASN A 597 0.56 -26.87 -2.00
C ASN A 597 1.01 -27.58 -0.72
N ALA A 598 0.12 -27.66 0.26
CA ALA A 598 0.39 -28.22 1.58
C ALA A 598 0.71 -29.72 1.52
N LEU A 599 -0.02 -30.47 0.69
CA LEU A 599 0.18 -31.90 0.55
C LEU A 599 1.60 -32.19 0.05
N ARG A 600 2.01 -31.56 -1.05
CA ARG A 600 3.36 -31.71 -1.61
C ARG A 600 4.44 -31.23 -0.65
N ALA A 601 4.23 -30.11 0.04
CA ALA A 601 5.18 -29.60 1.04
C ALA A 601 5.45 -30.62 2.16
N ILE A 602 4.45 -31.43 2.51
CA ILE A 602 4.52 -32.45 3.56
C ILE A 602 5.05 -33.78 3.03
N THR A 603 4.60 -34.24 1.87
CA THR A 603 4.88 -35.59 1.37
C THR A 603 6.14 -35.69 0.51
N SER A 604 6.64 -34.57 -0.04
CA SER A 604 7.82 -34.61 -0.91
C SER A 604 9.07 -35.06 -0.14
N GLU A 605 9.68 -36.12 -0.67
CA GLU A 605 10.98 -36.66 -0.25
C GLU A 605 12.15 -35.99 -1.00
N THR A 606 11.89 -35.00 -1.85
CA THR A 606 12.93 -34.22 -2.52
C THR A 606 13.01 -32.83 -1.91
N VAL A 607 14.22 -32.37 -1.62
CA VAL A 607 14.45 -31.01 -1.13
C VAL A 607 15.36 -30.27 -2.09
N VAL A 608 14.88 -29.13 -2.61
CA VAL A 608 15.63 -28.28 -3.54
C VAL A 608 16.08 -27.02 -2.82
N SER A 609 17.30 -26.55 -3.09
CA SER A 609 17.87 -25.34 -2.49
C SER A 609 18.79 -24.59 -3.45
N PRO A 610 18.82 -23.25 -3.46
CA PRO A 610 17.98 -22.33 -2.67
C PRO A 610 16.49 -22.40 -3.06
N GLY A 611 15.61 -21.75 -2.29
CA GLY A 611 14.16 -21.70 -2.57
C GLY A 611 13.78 -20.73 -3.69
N GLU A 612 14.69 -19.82 -4.04
CA GLU A 612 14.53 -18.79 -5.07
C GLU A 612 15.91 -18.37 -5.60
N LEU A 613 15.95 -17.72 -6.77
CA LEU A 613 17.15 -17.19 -7.40
C LEU A 613 16.97 -15.70 -7.74
N ASN A 614 17.57 -14.83 -6.94
CA ASN A 614 17.62 -13.39 -7.21
C ASN A 614 18.82 -13.10 -8.12
N LEU A 615 18.56 -12.70 -9.37
CA LEU A 615 19.59 -12.52 -10.40
C LEU A 615 20.21 -11.11 -10.38
N GLY A 616 19.60 -10.18 -9.62
CA GLY A 616 20.02 -8.79 -9.56
C GLY A 616 19.71 -8.03 -10.86
N ASP A 617 20.36 -6.88 -11.00
CA ASP A 617 20.31 -5.99 -12.15
C ASP A 617 21.55 -6.17 -13.03
N SER A 618 21.48 -7.16 -13.92
CA SER A 618 22.61 -7.52 -14.77
C SER A 618 22.16 -7.99 -16.15
N ALA A 619 22.84 -7.50 -17.19
CA ALA A 619 22.74 -8.05 -18.54
C ALA A 619 23.41 -9.43 -18.67
N SER A 620 24.20 -9.86 -17.68
CA SER A 620 24.92 -11.14 -17.66
C SER A 620 25.05 -11.66 -16.22
N PRO A 621 23.94 -12.08 -15.60
CA PRO A 621 23.95 -12.54 -14.22
C PRO A 621 24.85 -13.77 -14.06
N PRO A 622 25.48 -13.94 -12.87
CA PRO A 622 26.38 -15.06 -12.64
C PRO A 622 25.64 -16.39 -12.69
N THR A 623 26.36 -17.47 -13.02
CA THR A 623 25.86 -18.84 -12.96
C THR A 623 25.38 -19.18 -11.54
N GLN A 624 24.15 -19.69 -11.45
CA GLN A 624 23.49 -20.08 -10.22
C GLN A 624 23.74 -21.54 -9.89
N LYS A 625 23.56 -21.94 -8.63
CA LYS A 625 23.71 -23.32 -8.16
C LYS A 625 22.45 -23.80 -7.47
N ILE A 626 21.94 -24.94 -7.91
CA ILE A 626 20.82 -25.62 -7.27
C ILE A 626 21.31 -26.94 -6.71
N THR A 627 21.02 -27.19 -5.44
CA THR A 627 21.28 -28.46 -4.74
C THR A 627 19.98 -29.21 -4.56
N ILE A 628 19.95 -30.44 -5.08
CA ILE A 628 18.85 -31.38 -4.95
C ILE A 628 19.27 -32.43 -3.93
N GLU A 629 18.43 -32.64 -2.92
CA GLU A 629 18.62 -33.63 -1.89
C GLU A 629 17.52 -34.69 -1.96
N ASN A 630 17.92 -35.94 -2.12
CA ASN A 630 17.04 -37.10 -2.14
C ASN A 630 16.92 -37.65 -0.71
N LYS A 631 15.76 -37.48 -0.09
CA LYS A 631 15.45 -38.01 1.26
C LYS A 631 14.80 -39.39 1.23
N SER A 632 14.54 -39.95 0.06
CA SER A 632 13.95 -41.28 -0.06
C SER A 632 14.94 -42.39 0.31
N ASN A 633 14.41 -43.61 0.42
CA ASN A 633 15.17 -44.82 0.76
C ASN A 633 15.89 -45.46 -0.45
N GLY A 634 15.71 -44.93 -1.67
CA GLY A 634 16.29 -45.45 -2.90
C GLY A 634 17.02 -44.36 -3.69
N PRO A 635 17.89 -44.73 -4.66
CA PRO A 635 18.38 -43.76 -5.63
C PRO A 635 17.21 -43.22 -6.46
N ARG A 636 17.25 -41.93 -6.81
CA ARG A 636 16.26 -41.26 -7.66
C ARG A 636 16.95 -40.53 -8.79
N THR A 637 16.35 -40.55 -9.98
CA THR A 637 16.82 -39.75 -11.12
C THR A 637 15.99 -38.47 -11.22
N TYR A 638 16.67 -37.35 -11.40
CA TYR A 638 16.05 -36.03 -11.53
C TYR A 638 16.33 -35.48 -12.92
N THR A 639 15.31 -34.89 -13.53
CA THR A 639 15.40 -34.12 -14.78
C THR A 639 15.28 -32.64 -14.45
N LEU A 640 16.18 -31.84 -14.99
CA LEU A 640 16.19 -30.38 -14.84
C LEU A 640 15.49 -29.75 -16.04
N GLY A 641 14.57 -28.83 -15.75
CA GLY A 641 13.81 -28.12 -16.77
C GLY A 641 13.69 -26.63 -16.46
N HIS A 642 12.98 -25.93 -17.34
CA HIS A 642 12.78 -24.48 -17.26
C HIS A 642 11.39 -24.12 -17.76
N ARG A 643 10.72 -23.21 -17.05
CA ARG A 643 9.42 -22.66 -17.43
C ARG A 643 9.48 -21.13 -17.33
N GLY A 644 9.20 -20.46 -18.44
CA GLY A 644 9.15 -19.00 -18.48
C GLY A 644 7.91 -18.42 -17.78
N ALA A 645 8.07 -17.27 -17.13
CA ALA A 645 6.97 -16.47 -16.60
C ALA A 645 6.93 -15.10 -17.26
N ALA A 646 5.77 -14.44 -17.24
CA ALA A 646 5.61 -13.16 -17.91
C ALA A 646 6.59 -12.10 -17.38
N ALA A 647 7.21 -11.36 -18.31
CA ALA A 647 7.85 -10.09 -17.98
C ALA A 647 6.79 -9.00 -17.80
N ALA A 648 7.06 -8.04 -16.92
CA ALA A 648 6.20 -6.90 -16.66
C ALA A 648 7.03 -5.60 -16.63
N ASP A 649 6.43 -4.50 -17.09
CA ASP A 649 7.08 -3.18 -17.05
C ASP A 649 6.47 -2.37 -15.90
N ALA A 650 7.29 -1.63 -15.17
CA ALA A 650 6.78 -0.69 -14.18
C ALA A 650 6.25 0.61 -14.82
N LEU A 651 6.72 0.95 -16.03
CA LEU A 651 6.28 2.12 -16.82
C LEU A 651 5.78 1.70 -18.22
N PRO A 652 4.73 0.88 -18.32
CA PRO A 652 4.27 0.29 -19.58
C PRO A 652 3.76 1.33 -20.58
N GLN A 653 3.30 2.48 -20.06
CA GLN A 653 2.72 3.57 -20.83
C GLN A 653 3.72 4.71 -21.07
N LEU A 654 5.02 4.55 -20.79
CA LEU A 654 6.01 5.65 -20.86
C LEU A 654 5.95 6.44 -22.17
N TYR A 655 5.66 5.78 -23.30
CA TYR A 655 5.57 6.38 -24.63
C TYR A 655 4.14 6.58 -25.13
N SER A 656 3.15 6.64 -24.23
CA SER A 656 1.77 6.88 -24.60
C SER A 656 1.60 8.31 -25.12
N ASP A 657 0.87 8.49 -26.22
CA ASP A 657 0.51 9.82 -26.74
C ASP A 657 -0.51 10.55 -25.83
N ASN A 658 -1.11 9.84 -24.87
CA ASN A 658 -2.00 10.41 -23.88
C ASN A 658 -1.25 10.61 -22.55
N ALA A 659 -1.05 11.88 -22.16
CA ALA A 659 -0.38 12.26 -20.91
C ALA A 659 -1.02 11.63 -19.67
N ASN A 660 -2.35 11.42 -19.66
CA ASN A 660 -3.04 10.80 -18.52
C ASN A 660 -2.64 9.34 -18.31
N ASN A 661 -2.28 8.63 -19.38
CA ASN A 661 -1.87 7.23 -19.28
C ASN A 661 -0.50 7.10 -18.62
N LEU A 662 0.34 8.14 -18.64
CA LEU A 662 1.68 8.09 -18.06
C LEU A 662 1.66 8.04 -16.52
N PHE A 663 0.56 8.49 -15.91
CA PHE A 663 0.36 8.46 -14.46
C PHE A 663 -0.35 7.21 -13.96
N ARG A 664 -0.81 6.33 -14.87
CA ARG A 664 -1.55 5.12 -14.54
C ARG A 664 -0.74 3.90 -14.93
N TRP A 665 -0.53 3.01 -13.98
CA TRP A 665 -0.03 1.68 -14.33
C TRP A 665 -1.18 0.87 -14.93
N VAL A 666 -0.88 0.13 -15.98
CA VAL A 666 -1.80 -0.84 -16.57
C VAL A 666 -1.04 -2.14 -16.73
N LYS A 667 -1.70 -3.25 -16.38
CA LYS A 667 -1.08 -4.56 -16.49
C LYS A 667 -0.61 -4.81 -17.93
N ASN A 668 0.65 -5.17 -18.10
CA ASN A 668 1.32 -5.21 -19.41
C ASN A 668 2.17 -6.48 -19.63
N ASN A 669 1.75 -7.59 -19.03
CA ASN A 669 2.50 -8.83 -19.07
C ASN A 669 2.81 -9.31 -20.50
N SER A 670 4.07 -9.63 -20.76
CA SER A 670 4.53 -10.19 -22.04
C SER A 670 5.11 -11.60 -21.85
N PRO A 671 5.00 -12.51 -22.84
CA PRO A 671 5.57 -13.86 -22.79
C PRO A 671 7.11 -13.87 -22.97
N THR A 672 7.80 -12.89 -22.40
CA THR A 672 9.24 -12.70 -22.53
C THR A 672 9.93 -13.11 -21.23
N TYR A 673 10.94 -13.96 -21.31
CA TYR A 673 11.65 -14.50 -20.15
C TYR A 673 13.06 -14.96 -20.54
N ALA A 674 13.90 -15.22 -19.53
CA ALA A 674 15.25 -15.72 -19.74
C ALA A 674 15.29 -17.11 -20.37
N SER A 675 16.36 -17.43 -21.09
CA SER A 675 16.67 -18.81 -21.49
C SER A 675 17.54 -19.49 -20.43
N ALA A 676 17.43 -20.81 -20.27
CA ALA A 676 18.17 -21.58 -19.27
C ALA A 676 19.09 -22.63 -19.90
N SER A 677 20.27 -22.82 -19.32
CA SER A 677 21.17 -23.94 -19.62
C SER A 677 21.70 -24.57 -18.33
N PHE A 678 21.92 -25.89 -18.36
CA PHE A 678 22.27 -26.68 -17.20
C PHE A 678 23.60 -27.40 -17.43
N SER A 679 24.45 -27.45 -16.39
CA SER A 679 25.65 -28.29 -16.39
C SER A 679 25.35 -29.78 -16.56
N SER A 680 24.16 -30.21 -16.12
CA SER A 680 23.55 -31.50 -16.47
C SER A 680 22.03 -31.38 -16.53
N SER A 681 21.41 -31.92 -17.58
CA SER A 681 19.95 -31.97 -17.71
C SER A 681 19.31 -33.14 -16.93
N THR A 682 20.12 -34.13 -16.55
CA THR A 682 19.67 -35.29 -15.76
C THR A 682 20.72 -35.65 -14.72
N ILE A 683 20.30 -36.11 -13.55
CA ILE A 683 21.21 -36.55 -12.49
C ILE A 683 20.57 -37.64 -11.63
N GLU A 684 21.30 -38.73 -11.40
CA GLU A 684 20.93 -39.75 -10.43
C GLU A 684 21.55 -39.43 -9.08
N ILE A 685 20.74 -39.38 -8.03
CA ILE A 685 21.16 -39.07 -6.66
C ILE A 685 20.85 -40.28 -5.78
N PRO A 686 21.85 -40.89 -5.12
CA PRO A 686 21.63 -41.99 -4.18
C PRO A 686 20.67 -41.63 -3.04
N ALA A 687 20.10 -42.66 -2.42
CA ALA A 687 19.26 -42.51 -1.22
C ALA A 687 19.96 -41.67 -0.14
N SER A 688 19.22 -40.77 0.50
CA SER A 688 19.74 -39.91 1.58
C SER A 688 21.00 -39.10 1.20
N SER A 689 21.16 -38.77 -0.08
CA SER A 689 22.31 -38.02 -0.61
C SER A 689 21.85 -36.74 -1.32
N LYS A 690 22.81 -35.91 -1.73
CA LYS A 690 22.56 -34.66 -2.46
C LYS A 690 23.54 -34.45 -3.59
N ALA A 691 23.13 -33.70 -4.61
CA ALA A 691 23.97 -33.27 -5.70
C ALA A 691 23.66 -31.82 -6.10
N THR A 692 24.63 -31.15 -6.71
CA THR A 692 24.51 -29.75 -7.14
C THR A 692 24.61 -29.66 -8.65
N VAL A 693 23.72 -28.88 -9.27
CA VAL A 693 23.71 -28.56 -10.70
C VAL A 693 23.87 -27.06 -10.85
N GLU A 694 24.79 -26.65 -11.73
CA GLU A 694 24.94 -25.26 -12.16
C GLU A 694 23.90 -24.91 -13.24
N VAL A 695 23.30 -23.73 -13.11
CA VAL A 695 22.26 -23.19 -13.99
C VAL A 695 22.69 -21.81 -14.48
N THR A 696 22.71 -21.61 -15.79
CA THR A 696 22.95 -20.29 -16.39
C THR A 696 21.66 -19.78 -17.00
N LEU A 697 21.17 -18.65 -16.49
CA LEU A 697 19.97 -17.95 -16.95
C LEU A 697 20.39 -16.73 -17.76
N THR A 698 20.07 -16.70 -19.05
CA THR A 698 20.44 -15.59 -19.95
C THR A 698 19.26 -14.64 -20.08
N PRO A 699 19.38 -13.38 -19.62
CA PRO A 699 18.29 -12.39 -19.66
C PRO A 699 17.77 -12.15 -21.09
N PRO A 700 16.48 -11.83 -21.25
CA PRO A 700 15.94 -11.37 -22.53
C PRO A 700 16.33 -9.92 -22.84
N GLU A 701 16.19 -9.51 -24.10
CA GLU A 701 16.31 -8.10 -24.49
C GLU A 701 14.99 -7.37 -24.19
N LEU A 702 15.04 -6.38 -23.29
CA LEU A 702 13.90 -5.54 -22.90
C LEU A 702 14.35 -4.08 -22.82
N ASP A 703 13.41 -3.16 -23.01
CA ASP A 703 13.66 -1.72 -22.98
C ASP A 703 13.89 -1.22 -21.53
N PRO A 704 15.12 -0.82 -21.15
CA PRO A 704 15.41 -0.41 -19.78
C PRO A 704 14.62 0.81 -19.31
N ALA A 705 14.16 1.66 -20.24
CA ALA A 705 13.40 2.86 -19.90
C ALA A 705 12.03 2.53 -19.29
N LYS A 706 11.47 1.36 -19.61
CA LYS A 706 10.16 0.92 -19.09
C LYS A 706 10.24 0.26 -17.71
N LEU A 707 11.44 0.12 -17.16
CA LEU A 707 11.69 -0.61 -15.91
C LEU A 707 11.18 -2.05 -15.94
N PRO A 708 11.61 -2.87 -16.92
CA PRO A 708 11.15 -4.24 -17.08
C PRO A 708 11.71 -5.16 -15.99
N ILE A 709 10.90 -6.15 -15.61
CA ILE A 709 11.29 -7.28 -14.78
C ILE A 709 10.98 -8.55 -15.55
N TYR A 710 11.92 -9.49 -15.56
CA TYR A 710 11.71 -10.81 -16.13
C TYR A 710 11.83 -11.89 -15.05
N GLY A 711 11.19 -13.04 -15.31
CA GLY A 711 11.16 -14.13 -14.35
C GLY A 711 10.84 -15.48 -14.98
N GLY A 712 10.76 -16.50 -14.14
CA GLY A 712 10.43 -17.86 -14.51
C GLY A 712 10.86 -18.84 -13.43
N TYR A 713 10.90 -20.12 -13.78
CA TYR A 713 11.18 -21.20 -12.85
C TYR A 713 12.23 -22.14 -13.42
N VAL A 714 13.19 -22.54 -12.60
CA VAL A 714 13.93 -23.78 -12.82
C VAL A 714 13.10 -24.92 -12.23
N THR A 715 12.91 -26.00 -13.00
CA THR A 715 12.13 -27.16 -12.56
C THR A 715 13.03 -28.35 -12.26
N VAL A 716 12.65 -29.13 -11.23
CA VAL A 716 13.32 -30.38 -10.84
C VAL A 716 12.25 -31.46 -10.80
N THR A 717 12.27 -32.36 -11.77
CA THR A 717 11.28 -33.44 -11.90
C THR A 717 11.89 -34.78 -11.52
N SER A 718 11.31 -35.46 -10.55
CA SER A 718 11.70 -36.82 -10.15
C SER A 718 11.12 -37.85 -11.12
N SER A 719 11.94 -38.82 -11.56
CA SER A 719 11.54 -39.85 -12.54
C SER A 719 10.52 -40.85 -12.03
N ASP A 720 10.40 -40.99 -10.71
CA ASP A 720 9.70 -42.12 -10.10
C ASP A 720 8.23 -41.81 -9.80
N ASP A 721 7.96 -40.58 -9.36
CA ASP A 721 6.65 -40.06 -8.97
C ASP A 721 6.19 -38.91 -9.87
N GLU A 722 6.99 -38.53 -10.87
CA GLU A 722 6.74 -37.41 -11.78
C GLU A 722 6.50 -36.06 -11.06
N GLU A 723 6.94 -35.94 -9.81
CA GLU A 723 6.80 -34.70 -9.04
C GLU A 723 7.73 -33.61 -9.61
N GLU A 724 7.15 -32.51 -10.10
CA GLU A 724 7.88 -31.33 -10.59
C GLU A 724 7.98 -30.24 -9.50
N LEU A 725 9.13 -30.10 -8.86
CA LEU A 725 9.44 -28.99 -7.96
C LEU A 725 9.92 -27.75 -8.73
N VAL A 726 9.70 -26.56 -8.18
CA VAL A 726 10.04 -25.29 -8.83
C VAL A 726 10.99 -24.44 -8.00
N VAL A 727 11.85 -23.67 -8.65
CA VAL A 727 12.67 -22.63 -8.03
C VAL A 727 12.45 -21.35 -8.84
N PRO A 728 11.67 -20.37 -8.35
CA PRO A 728 11.46 -19.12 -9.07
C PRO A 728 12.77 -18.33 -9.18
N TYR A 729 12.93 -17.63 -10.29
CA TYR A 729 13.95 -16.60 -10.45
C TYR A 729 13.33 -15.27 -10.88
N ILE A 730 14.06 -14.20 -10.57
CA ILE A 730 13.68 -12.83 -10.94
C ILE A 730 14.94 -12.01 -11.23
N GLY A 731 14.85 -11.07 -12.18
CA GLY A 731 15.94 -10.17 -12.50
C GLY A 731 15.55 -9.01 -13.41
N VAL A 732 16.51 -8.11 -13.60
CA VAL A 732 16.42 -6.95 -14.50
C VAL A 732 17.58 -7.06 -15.51
N PRO A 733 17.34 -6.89 -16.83
CA PRO A 733 18.32 -7.27 -17.87
C PRO A 733 19.40 -6.21 -18.13
N TYR A 734 19.64 -5.30 -17.19
CA TYR A 734 20.57 -4.18 -17.30
C TYR A 734 21.09 -3.75 -15.93
N GLU A 735 22.21 -3.03 -15.91
CA GLU A 735 22.80 -2.46 -14.70
C GLU A 735 22.16 -1.10 -14.39
N ARG A 736 21.37 -0.99 -13.32
CA ARG A 736 20.62 0.24 -13.01
C ARG A 736 21.53 1.42 -12.68
N ALA A 737 22.65 1.19 -12.02
CA ALA A 737 23.63 2.22 -11.68
C ALA A 737 24.25 2.91 -12.91
N SER A 738 24.13 2.30 -14.09
CA SER A 738 24.63 2.85 -15.35
C SER A 738 23.61 3.74 -16.08
N ILE A 739 22.36 3.80 -15.60
CA ILE A 739 21.27 4.54 -16.24
C ILE A 739 21.09 5.90 -15.55
N GLU A 740 20.98 6.95 -16.36
CA GLU A 740 20.63 8.29 -15.88
C GLU A 740 19.24 8.27 -15.22
N VAL A 741 19.17 8.76 -13.98
CA VAL A 741 17.96 8.81 -13.17
C VAL A 741 17.03 9.90 -13.65
N ILE A 742 17.54 11.07 -14.04
CA ILE A 742 16.74 12.16 -14.60
C ILE A 742 16.52 11.90 -16.10
N ASP A 743 15.26 11.80 -16.53
CA ASP A 743 14.93 11.63 -17.95
C ASP A 743 15.16 12.93 -18.74
N THR A 744 16.02 12.86 -19.76
CA THR A 744 16.32 13.97 -20.66
C THR A 744 15.64 13.89 -22.03
N THR A 745 14.89 12.81 -22.27
CA THR A 745 14.29 12.52 -23.59
C THR A 745 12.98 13.25 -23.83
N ASN A 746 12.59 13.29 -25.11
CA ASN A 746 11.32 13.86 -25.53
C ASN A 746 10.18 12.84 -25.33
N LEU A 747 9.27 13.14 -24.40
CA LEU A 747 7.99 12.45 -24.30
C LEU A 747 6.96 13.25 -25.09
N THR A 748 6.52 12.70 -26.23
CA THR A 748 5.60 13.35 -27.20
C THR A 748 4.33 13.90 -26.57
N SER A 749 3.86 13.29 -25.49
CA SER A 749 2.64 13.62 -24.77
C SER A 749 2.77 14.68 -23.68
N ILE A 750 3.99 15.03 -23.24
CA ILE A 750 4.23 16.11 -22.25
C ILE A 750 4.66 17.41 -22.95
N GLY A 751 4.58 17.46 -24.29
CA GLY A 751 5.02 18.58 -25.10
C GLY A 751 4.45 19.93 -24.64
N SER A 752 5.33 20.85 -24.25
CA SER A 752 5.00 22.22 -23.90
C SER A 752 5.50 23.17 -24.99
N SER A 753 4.66 24.12 -25.42
CA SER A 753 5.09 25.19 -26.32
C SER A 753 5.62 26.37 -25.49
N PRO A 754 6.72 27.04 -25.91
CA PRO A 754 7.57 26.73 -27.07
C PRO A 754 8.50 25.53 -26.83
N ALA A 755 8.98 24.90 -27.93
CA ALA A 755 10.01 23.84 -27.88
C ALA A 755 11.36 24.35 -27.32
N PRO A 756 12.23 23.48 -26.79
CA PRO A 756 13.54 23.88 -26.28
C PRO A 756 14.48 24.40 -27.37
N PRO A 757 15.48 25.22 -27.02
CA PRO A 757 16.61 25.53 -27.88
C PRO A 757 17.41 24.26 -28.25
N ALA A 758 18.17 24.32 -29.35
CA ALA A 758 19.02 23.22 -29.77
C ALA A 758 20.09 22.92 -28.69
N GLY A 759 20.22 21.64 -28.30
CA GLY A 759 21.17 21.19 -27.28
C GLY A 759 20.66 21.29 -25.84
N VAL A 760 19.45 21.81 -25.62
CA VAL A 760 18.75 21.78 -24.33
C VAL A 760 17.83 20.55 -24.27
N PRO A 761 17.83 19.77 -23.17
CA PRO A 761 16.92 18.64 -23.00
C PRO A 761 15.44 19.02 -23.05
N GLU A 762 14.60 18.09 -23.49
CA GLU A 762 13.15 18.26 -23.46
C GLU A 762 12.58 18.17 -22.04
N LEU A 763 13.12 17.24 -21.23
CA LEU A 763 12.81 17.08 -19.82
C LEU A 763 14.09 17.10 -18.97
N PRO A 764 13.99 17.41 -17.66
CA PRO A 764 12.94 18.22 -17.06
C PRO A 764 12.85 19.61 -17.72
N TYR A 765 11.73 20.29 -17.54
CA TYR A 765 11.57 21.68 -17.94
C TYR A 765 10.79 22.49 -16.90
N MET A 766 10.92 23.81 -16.99
CA MET A 766 10.17 24.77 -16.20
C MET A 766 9.07 25.40 -17.05
N ARG A 767 7.88 25.61 -16.50
CA ARG A 767 6.78 26.36 -17.12
C ARG A 767 6.11 27.30 -16.13
N SER A 768 5.36 28.26 -16.65
CA SER A 768 4.42 29.05 -15.84
C SER A 768 3.18 28.20 -15.54
N TYR A 769 2.81 28.10 -14.26
CA TYR A 769 1.59 27.39 -13.86
C TYR A 769 0.34 28.06 -14.46
N ALA A 770 0.30 29.39 -14.47
CA ALA A 770 -0.84 30.16 -14.96
C ALA A 770 -1.07 30.02 -16.48
N THR A 771 -0.01 29.86 -17.26
CA THR A 771 -0.08 29.84 -18.74
C THR A 771 0.25 28.49 -19.35
N SER A 772 0.71 27.52 -18.55
CA SER A 772 1.26 26.23 -19.00
C SER A 772 2.37 26.35 -20.06
N THR A 773 2.98 27.52 -20.22
CA THR A 773 3.98 27.82 -21.26
C THR A 773 5.38 27.51 -20.76
N ARG A 774 6.18 26.78 -21.56
CA ARG A 774 7.57 26.46 -21.24
C ARG A 774 8.43 27.72 -21.14
N ILE A 775 9.31 27.74 -20.16
CA ILE A 775 10.33 28.77 -20.02
C ILE A 775 11.67 28.17 -20.44
N ASN A 776 12.33 28.78 -21.43
CA ASN A 776 13.62 28.31 -21.95
C ASN A 776 14.82 29.11 -21.41
N ASP A 777 14.62 30.40 -21.11
CA ASP A 777 15.72 31.32 -20.78
C ASP A 777 15.51 31.99 -19.41
N ALA A 778 14.50 32.86 -19.30
CA ALA A 778 14.16 33.59 -18.08
C ALA A 778 12.66 33.93 -18.03
N ALA A 779 12.07 33.94 -16.84
CA ALA A 779 10.71 34.42 -16.61
C ALA A 779 10.57 35.15 -15.27
N THR A 780 9.63 36.09 -15.20
CA THR A 780 9.26 36.78 -13.96
C THR A 780 7.96 36.20 -13.42
N PHE A 781 8.01 35.69 -12.20
CA PHE A 781 6.88 35.12 -11.47
C PHE A 781 6.44 36.11 -10.40
N THR A 782 5.16 36.49 -10.42
CA THR A 782 4.62 37.57 -9.58
C THR A 782 3.65 37.02 -8.53
N PHE A 783 3.83 37.44 -7.28
CA PHE A 783 3.07 36.96 -6.13
C PHE A 783 2.40 38.14 -5.40
N PRO A 784 1.05 38.22 -5.31
CA PRO A 784 0.08 37.38 -6.03
C PRO A 784 0.02 37.71 -7.53
N SER A 785 -0.50 36.79 -8.34
CA SER A 785 -0.59 36.99 -9.80
C SER A 785 -1.57 38.11 -10.18
N PRO A 786 -1.14 39.13 -10.97
CA PRO A 786 -2.03 40.21 -11.40
C PRO A 786 -3.05 39.79 -12.48
N ASN A 787 -2.85 38.63 -13.13
CA ASN A 787 -3.58 38.22 -14.32
C ASN A 787 -4.42 36.94 -14.14
N HIS A 788 -4.43 36.35 -12.94
CA HIS A 788 -5.14 35.10 -12.68
C HIS A 788 -6.01 35.27 -11.43
N ALA A 789 -7.33 35.40 -11.64
CA ALA A 789 -8.28 35.59 -10.55
C ALA A 789 -8.42 34.28 -9.75
N GLY A 790 -7.56 34.07 -8.76
CA GLY A 790 -7.65 32.97 -7.79
C GLY A 790 -6.54 31.90 -7.83
N ALA A 791 -5.47 32.07 -8.62
CA ALA A 791 -4.28 31.19 -8.56
C ALA A 791 -2.98 31.98 -8.78
N ASP A 792 -1.91 31.64 -8.08
CA ASP A 792 -0.60 32.28 -8.26
C ASP A 792 0.10 31.80 -9.54
N ASP A 793 0.89 32.68 -10.18
CA ASP A 793 1.72 32.30 -11.34
C ASP A 793 3.03 31.72 -10.81
N ASN A 794 2.96 30.49 -10.32
CA ASN A 794 4.10 29.78 -9.76
C ASN A 794 5.01 29.20 -10.87
N PRO A 795 6.35 29.21 -10.68
CA PRO A 795 7.23 28.34 -11.45
C PRO A 795 6.87 26.88 -11.19
N GLN A 796 6.52 26.16 -12.25
CA GLN A 796 6.22 24.73 -12.20
C GLN A 796 7.29 23.93 -12.93
N PHE A 797 7.81 22.89 -12.27
CA PHE A 797 8.83 21.98 -12.76
C PHE A 797 8.19 20.65 -13.13
N MET A 798 8.38 20.23 -14.38
CA MET A 798 7.90 18.95 -14.89
C MET A 798 9.08 18.09 -15.32
N GLY A 799 9.05 16.82 -14.97
CA GLY A 799 10.12 15.88 -15.29
C GLY A 799 9.74 14.44 -15.04
N THR A 800 10.65 13.54 -15.39
CA THR A 800 10.50 12.10 -15.16
C THR A 800 11.75 11.58 -14.49
N ILE A 801 11.57 10.74 -13.48
CA ILE A 801 12.64 9.95 -12.90
C ILE A 801 12.54 8.53 -13.46
N ARG A 802 13.57 8.12 -14.20
CA ARG A 802 13.62 6.88 -14.99
C ARG A 802 13.85 5.63 -14.18
N GLN A 803 14.55 5.75 -13.07
CA GLN A 803 14.94 4.64 -12.22
C GLN A 803 14.47 4.90 -10.80
N PRO A 804 14.08 3.87 -10.05
CA PRO A 804 13.82 4.02 -8.64
C PRO A 804 14.97 4.74 -7.92
N CYS A 805 14.61 5.81 -7.23
CA CYS A 805 15.48 6.81 -6.67
C CYS A 805 15.04 7.04 -5.23
N ALA A 806 15.98 6.90 -4.29
CA ALA A 806 15.68 7.07 -2.88
C ALA A 806 15.51 8.55 -2.49
N TYR A 807 16.05 9.47 -3.29
CA TYR A 807 16.13 10.88 -2.90
C TYR A 807 16.21 11.82 -4.09
N VAL A 808 15.26 12.74 -4.20
CA VAL A 808 15.27 13.86 -5.14
C VAL A 808 15.11 15.17 -4.37
N ARG A 809 15.99 16.14 -4.60
CA ARG A 809 15.97 17.43 -3.90
C ARG A 809 15.91 18.60 -4.88
N PHE A 810 15.12 19.60 -4.53
CA PHE A 810 14.89 20.81 -5.33
C PHE A 810 15.41 22.02 -4.57
N ASP A 811 16.67 22.37 -4.81
CA ASP A 811 17.35 23.48 -4.16
C ASP A 811 17.16 24.78 -4.92
N VAL A 812 16.88 25.87 -4.20
CA VAL A 812 16.95 27.22 -4.78
C VAL A 812 18.38 27.72 -4.61
N VAL A 813 19.03 28.06 -5.72
CA VAL A 813 20.44 28.45 -5.77
C VAL A 813 20.61 29.85 -6.38
N PRO A 814 21.75 30.54 -6.14
CA PRO A 814 22.06 31.79 -6.82
C PRO A 814 22.00 31.66 -8.34
N ALA A 815 21.56 32.73 -9.01
CA ALA A 815 21.45 32.76 -10.47
C ALA A 815 22.80 32.55 -11.19
N ASP A 816 23.89 32.96 -10.53
CA ASP A 816 25.28 32.86 -10.96
C ASP A 816 26.05 31.71 -10.25
N THR A 817 25.32 30.70 -9.75
CA THR A 817 25.93 29.55 -9.08
C THR A 817 27.09 28.95 -9.90
N PRO A 818 28.25 28.67 -9.27
CA PRO A 818 29.39 28.05 -9.96
C PRO A 818 29.18 26.56 -10.23
N PHE A 819 28.10 25.96 -9.69
CA PHE A 819 27.81 24.54 -9.84
C PHE A 819 27.55 24.16 -11.30
N LYS A 820 28.18 23.08 -11.75
CA LYS A 820 28.00 22.54 -13.09
C LYS A 820 27.10 21.29 -13.03
N PRO A 821 25.84 21.38 -13.46
CA PRO A 821 24.94 20.24 -13.46
C PRO A 821 25.31 19.21 -14.54
N THR A 822 24.76 18.00 -14.41
CA THR A 822 24.75 16.99 -15.48
C THR A 822 24.04 17.53 -16.73
N ASN A 823 22.89 18.19 -16.54
CA ASN A 823 22.11 18.79 -17.63
C ASN A 823 21.70 20.24 -17.33
N TYR A 824 21.73 21.08 -18.36
CA TYR A 824 21.21 22.45 -18.30
C TYR A 824 19.83 22.51 -18.93
N GLY A 825 18.84 23.04 -18.23
CA GLY A 825 17.49 23.28 -18.74
C GLY A 825 17.35 24.51 -19.65
N PHE A 826 18.47 25.15 -20.02
CA PHE A 826 18.55 26.39 -20.77
C PHE A 826 19.82 26.41 -21.63
N ASP A 827 19.85 27.27 -22.65
CA ASP A 827 21.04 27.47 -23.47
C ASP A 827 22.08 28.31 -22.70
N THR A 828 23.20 27.68 -22.34
CA THR A 828 24.29 28.34 -21.61
C THR A 828 24.98 29.47 -22.38
N SER A 829 24.76 29.57 -23.70
CA SER A 829 25.26 30.64 -24.54
C SER A 829 24.35 31.88 -24.62
N ALA A 830 23.12 31.78 -24.10
CA ALA A 830 22.15 32.88 -24.13
C ALA A 830 22.51 34.00 -23.13
N GLU A 831 22.51 35.25 -23.60
CA GLU A 831 22.68 36.43 -22.73
C GLU A 831 21.40 36.71 -21.92
N ASN A 832 21.43 36.45 -20.62
CA ASN A 832 20.26 36.58 -19.73
C ASN A 832 20.15 37.91 -18.96
N GLY A 833 20.95 38.92 -19.33
CA GLY A 833 21.10 40.19 -18.59
C GLY A 833 21.92 40.02 -17.30
N GLU A 834 22.22 41.13 -16.60
CA GLU A 834 22.85 41.08 -15.28
C GLU A 834 21.85 40.48 -14.28
N ALA A 835 22.04 39.21 -13.91
CA ALA A 835 21.26 38.58 -12.86
C ALA A 835 21.79 39.03 -11.50
N SER A 836 20.88 39.35 -10.57
CA SER A 836 21.26 39.73 -9.20
C SER A 836 20.65 38.77 -8.19
N SER A 837 21.51 38.10 -7.42
CA SER A 837 21.13 37.25 -6.31
C SER A 837 21.63 37.84 -4.97
N PRO A 838 20.90 37.67 -3.86
CA PRO A 838 21.42 37.98 -2.53
C PRO A 838 22.67 37.13 -2.18
N PRO A 839 23.43 37.48 -1.14
CA PRO A 839 24.43 36.57 -0.59
C PRO A 839 23.76 35.30 -0.04
N VAL A 840 24.33 34.13 -0.35
CA VAL A 840 23.82 32.81 0.08
C VAL A 840 24.59 32.22 1.28
N ASP A 841 25.74 32.82 1.63
CA ASP A 841 26.70 32.25 2.58
C ASP A 841 26.08 31.85 3.93
N GLY A 842 26.15 30.55 4.25
CA GLY A 842 25.77 30.02 5.56
C GLY A 842 24.28 29.78 5.77
N LEU A 843 23.46 29.80 4.71
CA LEU A 843 22.03 29.44 4.78
C LEU A 843 21.83 27.92 4.72
N ASP A 844 22.26 27.28 3.63
CA ASP A 844 22.25 25.83 3.48
C ASP A 844 23.41 25.36 2.59
N ASP A 845 23.88 24.13 2.82
CA ASP A 845 24.91 23.46 2.02
C ASP A 845 24.55 21.99 1.88
N PHE A 846 24.22 21.59 0.65
CA PHE A 846 24.01 20.19 0.33
C PHE A 846 24.99 19.77 -0.76
N GLY A 847 25.80 18.74 -0.48
CA GLY A 847 26.78 18.20 -1.42
C GLY A 847 27.84 19.21 -1.88
N GLY A 848 28.20 20.20 -1.04
CA GLY A 848 29.16 21.26 -1.39
C GLY A 848 28.56 22.38 -2.26
N VAL A 849 27.24 22.44 -2.37
CA VAL A 849 26.51 23.48 -3.11
C VAL A 849 25.78 24.36 -2.11
N GLN A 850 26.22 25.61 -2.01
CA GLN A 850 25.52 26.64 -1.24
C GLN A 850 24.17 26.93 -1.89
N SER A 851 23.10 26.86 -1.09
CA SER A 851 21.73 27.13 -1.54
C SER A 851 20.98 27.97 -0.51
N TYR A 852 19.85 28.55 -0.93
CA TYR A 852 18.92 29.19 -0.02
C TYR A 852 18.06 28.16 0.73
N GLY A 853 18.27 26.86 0.53
CA GLY A 853 17.41 25.79 1.02
C GLY A 853 16.55 25.17 -0.08
N ALA A 854 15.84 24.11 0.29
CA ALA A 854 15.01 23.35 -0.63
C ALA A 854 13.55 23.81 -0.54
N PHE A 855 12.88 24.01 -1.67
CA PHE A 855 11.43 24.23 -1.63
C PHE A 855 10.65 22.91 -1.56
N MET A 856 11.29 21.79 -1.89
CA MET A 856 10.72 20.45 -1.84
C MET A 856 11.82 19.38 -1.85
N THR A 857 11.55 18.26 -1.18
CA THR A 857 12.33 17.02 -1.26
C THR A 857 11.38 15.86 -1.51
N MET A 858 11.69 14.99 -2.46
CA MET A 858 10.96 13.74 -2.70
C MET A 858 11.81 12.58 -2.19
N VAL A 859 11.25 11.75 -1.32
CA VAL A 859 11.94 10.59 -0.75
C VAL A 859 11.28 9.32 -1.25
N GLY A 860 12.08 8.44 -1.84
CA GLY A 860 11.71 7.07 -2.11
C GLY A 860 12.19 6.24 -0.92
N GLY A 861 11.31 5.80 -0.05
CA GLY A 861 11.69 5.07 1.16
C GLY A 861 11.61 5.88 2.44
N TYR A 862 11.84 5.20 3.56
CA TYR A 862 11.40 5.61 4.89
C TYR A 862 12.54 6.11 5.81
N ASP A 863 13.68 6.47 5.21
CA ASP A 863 14.98 6.47 5.90
C ASP A 863 15.36 7.77 6.59
N LYS A 864 14.48 8.77 6.68
CA LYS A 864 14.45 9.88 7.68
C LYS A 864 13.71 11.11 7.12
N PRO A 865 12.64 11.58 7.76
CA PRO A 865 12.26 12.97 7.60
C PRO A 865 13.26 13.88 8.31
N LYS A 866 13.87 14.78 7.54
CA LYS A 866 14.68 15.90 8.04
C LYS A 866 13.92 17.21 7.95
N HIS A 867 12.92 17.34 7.07
CA HIS A 867 12.26 18.62 6.77
C HIS A 867 10.73 18.53 6.64
N PRO A 868 9.98 19.59 6.95
CA PRO A 868 8.51 19.66 6.81
C PRO A 868 8.01 19.70 5.35
N ARG A 869 8.91 19.68 4.35
CA ARG A 869 8.60 19.72 2.91
C ARG A 869 9.00 18.46 2.15
N GLU A 870 8.91 17.33 2.85
CA GLU A 870 9.18 16.02 2.28
C GLU A 870 7.93 15.37 1.72
N TRP A 871 8.06 14.81 0.53
CA TRP A 871 6.98 14.15 -0.18
C TRP A 871 7.33 12.67 -0.38
N TYR A 872 6.54 11.80 0.24
CA TYR A 872 6.64 10.35 0.01
C TYR A 872 6.25 10.04 -1.43
N TRP A 873 7.16 9.38 -2.13
CA TRP A 873 6.99 9.13 -3.54
C TRP A 873 7.50 7.73 -3.91
N ARG A 874 6.98 7.20 -5.01
CA ARG A 874 7.26 5.84 -5.50
C ARG A 874 8.73 5.61 -5.89
N GLY A 875 9.58 6.62 -5.81
CA GLY A 875 10.98 6.53 -6.23
C GLY A 875 11.16 6.62 -7.75
N TYR A 876 10.12 6.55 -8.58
CA TYR A 876 10.24 6.73 -10.03
C TYR A 876 8.92 7.20 -10.66
N GLY A 877 9.00 7.62 -11.93
CA GLY A 877 7.87 8.13 -12.70
C GLY A 877 7.87 9.64 -12.87
N ILE A 878 6.77 10.18 -13.37
CA ILE A 878 6.61 11.60 -13.69
C ILE A 878 6.31 12.40 -12.44
N PHE A 879 6.90 13.60 -12.33
CA PHE A 879 6.59 14.59 -11.32
C PHE A 879 6.19 15.94 -11.94
N SER A 880 5.35 16.68 -11.22
CA SER A 880 4.90 18.03 -11.59
C SER A 880 4.77 18.86 -10.32
N GLN A 881 5.70 19.77 -10.08
CA GLN A 881 5.89 20.40 -8.76
C GLN A 881 6.04 21.91 -8.87
N GLN A 882 5.42 22.65 -7.95
CA GLN A 882 5.37 24.11 -7.98
C GLN A 882 6.27 24.71 -6.89
N TRP A 883 6.95 25.81 -7.21
CA TRP A 883 7.65 26.61 -6.22
C TRP A 883 6.78 27.79 -5.78
N GLU A 884 6.02 27.57 -4.72
CA GLU A 884 4.98 28.50 -4.27
C GLU A 884 5.53 29.63 -3.39
N TRP A 885 5.08 30.86 -3.66
CA TRP A 885 5.39 32.07 -2.87
C TRP A 885 6.89 32.33 -2.63
N ALA A 886 7.76 31.82 -3.49
CA ALA A 886 9.21 31.87 -3.37
C ALA A 886 9.72 31.38 -1.99
N THR A 887 9.06 30.38 -1.43
CA THR A 887 9.37 29.86 -0.09
C THR A 887 10.32 28.68 -0.13
N VAL A 888 11.18 28.54 0.88
CA VAL A 888 12.17 27.46 1.01
C VAL A 888 12.25 26.99 2.47
N ALA A 889 12.70 25.75 2.66
CA ALA A 889 12.99 25.16 3.96
C ALA A 889 14.50 24.93 4.10
N LEU A 890 15.06 25.27 5.27
CA LEU A 890 16.44 24.96 5.65
C LEU A 890 16.56 23.55 6.22
N ALA A 891 17.81 23.10 6.36
CA ALA A 891 18.15 21.82 6.95
C ALA A 891 17.57 21.60 8.38
N ASN A 892 17.33 22.67 9.13
CA ASN A 892 16.77 22.64 10.49
C ASN A 892 15.23 22.75 10.52
N GLY A 893 14.56 22.60 9.37
CA GLY A 893 13.10 22.69 9.25
C GLY A 893 12.53 24.11 9.21
N THR A 894 13.36 25.14 9.35
CA THR A 894 12.91 26.54 9.27
C THR A 894 12.45 26.87 7.86
N VAL A 895 11.20 27.30 7.72
CA VAL A 895 10.63 27.77 6.45
C VAL A 895 10.68 29.29 6.39
N TYR A 896 11.12 29.84 5.26
CA TYR A 896 11.12 31.29 5.04
C TYR A 896 10.86 31.66 3.58
N GLN A 897 10.44 32.91 3.36
CA GLN A 897 10.19 33.47 2.04
C GLN A 897 11.42 34.22 1.53
N LEU A 898 11.82 33.96 0.29
CA LEU A 898 12.94 34.65 -0.35
C LEU A 898 12.54 36.05 -0.84
N PRO A 899 13.48 37.02 -0.83
CA PRO A 899 13.21 38.36 -1.33
C PRO A 899 13.12 38.39 -2.87
N ASN A 900 12.59 39.50 -3.40
CA ASN A 900 12.59 39.75 -4.85
C ASN A 900 14.02 39.83 -5.38
N ALA A 901 14.40 38.84 -6.18
CA ALA A 901 15.69 38.73 -6.83
C ALA A 901 15.64 37.65 -7.93
N ASP A 902 16.79 37.36 -8.52
CA ASP A 902 16.95 36.29 -9.50
C ASP A 902 17.52 35.03 -8.85
N TYR A 903 16.95 33.88 -9.22
CA TYR A 903 17.31 32.57 -8.69
C TYR A 903 17.35 31.52 -9.81
N ARG A 904 17.90 30.35 -9.50
CA ARG A 904 17.69 29.12 -10.26
C ARG A 904 17.27 28.00 -9.31
N VAL A 905 16.68 26.96 -9.87
CA VAL A 905 16.37 25.72 -9.18
C VAL A 905 17.30 24.64 -9.67
N LEU A 906 18.00 24.01 -8.74
CA LEU A 906 18.85 22.85 -8.94
C LEU A 906 18.07 21.61 -8.47
N ILE A 907 17.72 20.74 -9.42
CA ILE A 907 17.16 19.42 -9.16
C ILE A 907 18.31 18.44 -9.07
N ARG A 908 18.37 17.66 -7.99
CA ARG A 908 19.35 16.58 -7.80
C ARG A 908 18.63 15.29 -7.46
N ALA A 909 18.86 14.23 -8.24
CA ALA A 909 18.30 12.90 -8.02
C ALA A 909 19.44 11.90 -7.73
N LEU A 910 19.33 11.17 -6.63
CA LEU A 910 20.33 10.21 -6.19
C LEU A 910 20.36 9.01 -7.14
N ARG A 911 21.54 8.68 -7.67
CA ARG A 911 21.74 7.49 -8.50
C ARG A 911 21.60 6.22 -7.66
N TYR A 912 21.03 5.19 -8.29
CA TYR A 912 20.89 3.89 -7.64
C TYR A 912 22.24 3.36 -7.14
N GLY A 913 22.31 2.94 -5.88
CA GLY A 913 23.51 2.37 -5.25
C GLY A 913 24.49 3.39 -4.64
N TYR A 914 24.22 4.70 -4.75
CA TYR A 914 25.04 5.74 -4.13
C TYR A 914 24.53 6.15 -2.76
N ASP A 915 25.44 6.63 -1.90
CA ASP A 915 25.11 7.20 -0.60
C ASP A 915 24.64 8.66 -0.78
N TRP A 916 23.60 9.07 -0.04
CA TRP A 916 23.06 10.44 -0.12
C TRP A 916 24.06 11.53 0.30
N ALA A 917 25.10 11.17 1.07
CA ALA A 917 26.17 12.06 1.46
C ALA A 917 27.25 12.20 0.36
N ASP A 918 27.23 11.37 -0.68
CA ASP A 918 28.16 11.44 -1.80
C ASP A 918 27.70 12.50 -2.81
N PRO A 919 28.38 13.66 -2.92
CA PRO A 919 28.00 14.71 -3.86
C PRO A 919 28.13 14.28 -5.33
N GLU A 920 28.97 13.30 -5.65
CA GLU A 920 29.14 12.79 -7.02
C GLU A 920 28.07 11.74 -7.38
N GLY A 921 27.30 11.27 -6.40
CA GLY A 921 26.25 10.28 -6.57
C GLY A 921 24.94 10.80 -7.17
N TYR A 922 24.89 12.06 -7.62
CA TYR A 922 23.67 12.71 -8.08
C TYR A 922 23.67 12.98 -9.58
N ASP A 923 22.58 12.62 -10.25
CA ASP A 923 22.19 13.30 -11.49
C ASP A 923 21.59 14.65 -11.15
N SER A 924 21.86 15.65 -11.99
CA SER A 924 21.41 17.00 -11.68
C SER A 924 20.98 17.78 -12.90
N TRP A 925 19.94 18.60 -12.71
CA TRP A 925 19.41 19.50 -13.72
C TRP A 925 19.28 20.91 -13.16
N LEU A 926 19.72 21.92 -13.90
CA LEU A 926 19.63 23.33 -13.49
C LEU A 926 18.63 24.09 -14.35
N SER A 927 17.69 24.77 -13.70
CA SER A 927 16.62 25.49 -14.37
C SER A 927 17.09 26.72 -15.15
N PRO A 928 16.27 27.22 -16.09
CA PRO A 928 16.33 28.62 -16.56
C PRO A 928 16.18 29.62 -15.40
N LEU A 929 16.38 30.91 -15.68
CA LEU A 929 16.35 31.97 -14.67
C LEU A 929 14.93 32.22 -14.14
N VAL A 930 14.78 32.24 -12.82
CA VAL A 930 13.53 32.55 -12.10
C VAL A 930 13.65 33.92 -11.47
N ARG A 931 12.90 34.92 -11.96
CA ARG A 931 12.84 36.24 -11.33
C ARG A 931 11.63 36.31 -10.40
N VAL A 932 11.87 36.44 -9.10
CA VAL A 932 10.82 36.52 -8.08
C VAL A 932 10.37 37.97 -7.93
N ASN A 933 9.07 38.22 -8.04
CA ASN A 933 8.45 39.53 -7.86
C ASN A 933 7.23 39.46 -6.93
N ILE A 934 7.46 39.50 -5.62
CA ILE A 934 6.45 39.63 -4.59
C ILE A 934 5.99 41.09 -4.56
N THR A 935 4.73 41.33 -4.91
CA THR A 935 4.10 42.65 -4.96
C THR A 935 3.29 42.98 -3.70
N ASP A 936 2.87 41.95 -2.96
CA ASP A 936 2.22 42.07 -1.65
C ASP A 936 2.82 41.06 -0.65
N PRO A 937 3.87 41.45 0.10
CA PRO A 937 4.51 40.59 1.10
C PRO A 937 3.63 40.31 2.35
N GLY A 938 2.43 40.91 2.44
CA GLY A 938 1.49 40.75 3.55
C GLY A 938 0.13 40.14 3.16
N TYR A 939 -0.07 39.76 1.89
CA TYR A 939 -1.21 38.94 1.48
C TYR A 939 -1.16 37.64 2.29
N PRO A 940 -2.28 37.09 2.81
CA PRO A 940 -2.24 35.90 3.64
C PRO A 940 -1.51 34.81 2.87
N ASN A 941 -0.26 34.52 3.25
CA ASN A 941 0.50 33.41 2.73
C ASN A 941 -0.20 32.18 3.29
N PRO A 942 -1.03 31.46 2.51
CA PRO A 942 -1.78 30.33 3.04
C PRO A 942 -0.80 29.30 3.63
N LEU A 943 0.42 29.19 3.12
CA LEU A 943 1.41 28.23 3.62
C LEU A 943 2.02 28.60 4.98
N LEU A 944 1.99 29.87 5.43
CA LEU A 944 2.49 30.23 6.76
C LEU A 944 1.44 30.07 7.88
N GLY A 945 0.16 29.94 7.54
CA GLY A 945 -0.94 29.77 8.50
C GLY A 945 -1.80 28.51 8.33
N THR A 946 -1.69 27.80 7.19
CA THR A 946 -2.54 26.64 6.84
C THR A 946 -1.75 25.40 6.40
N LEU A 947 -0.46 25.30 6.74
CA LEU A 947 0.27 24.01 6.76
C LEU A 947 -0.12 23.14 7.99
N LEU A 948 -1.42 23.14 8.31
CA LEU A 948 -2.07 22.23 9.26
C LEU A 948 -3.06 21.29 8.56
N ASP A 949 -3.21 21.34 7.23
CA ASP A 949 -4.10 20.46 6.46
C ASP A 949 -3.53 20.15 5.06
N LEU A 950 -2.27 19.71 5.00
CA LEU A 950 -1.75 18.94 3.85
C LEU A 950 -1.42 17.50 4.27
N THR A 951 -2.28 16.88 5.09
CA THR A 951 -2.77 15.56 4.66
C THR A 951 -3.32 15.77 3.27
N PHE A 952 -3.01 14.86 2.33
CA PHE A 952 -3.67 14.72 1.03
C PHE A 952 -4.89 15.62 0.92
N ASP A 953 -4.92 16.54 -0.04
CA ASP A 953 -6.15 17.23 -0.40
C ASP A 953 -7.13 16.13 -0.85
N ARG A 954 -7.80 15.57 0.16
CA ARG A 954 -8.80 14.52 0.08
C ARG A 954 -9.86 15.12 -0.81
N GLU A 955 -10.13 16.43 -0.75
CA GLU A 955 -11.00 17.12 -1.70
C GLU A 955 -10.46 17.32 -3.12
N PHE A 956 -9.15 17.31 -3.44
CA PHE A 956 -8.70 17.37 -4.85
C PHE A 956 -8.63 15.99 -5.50
N TYR A 957 -8.28 14.96 -4.73
CA TYR A 957 -8.39 13.56 -5.16
C TYR A 957 -9.86 13.10 -5.15
N ASP A 958 -10.63 13.52 -4.15
CA ASP A 958 -12.08 13.33 -4.05
C ASP A 958 -12.79 14.24 -5.02
N ALA A 959 -12.34 15.44 -5.42
CA ALA A 959 -12.98 16.17 -6.52
C ALA A 959 -12.68 15.52 -7.86
N ALA A 960 -11.51 14.88 -8.03
CA ALA A 960 -11.23 14.03 -9.19
C ALA A 960 -12.01 12.70 -9.16
N LEU A 961 -12.48 12.25 -8.00
CA LEU A 961 -13.33 11.05 -7.83
C LEU A 961 -14.83 11.36 -7.71
N THR A 962 -15.23 12.56 -7.29
CA THR A 962 -16.62 13.01 -7.05
C THR A 962 -17.15 13.90 -8.16
N LYS A 963 -16.30 14.61 -8.92
CA LYS A 963 -16.65 15.09 -10.26
C LYS A 963 -16.32 14.01 -11.28
N ASN A 964 -17.19 13.02 -11.30
CA ASN A 964 -17.20 11.90 -12.23
C ASN A 964 -17.57 12.36 -13.68
N GLU A 965 -16.88 13.37 -14.21
CA GLU A 965 -16.79 13.61 -15.65
C GLU A 965 -15.59 12.85 -16.22
N LEU A 966 -15.53 11.54 -16.01
CA LEU A 966 -14.67 10.66 -16.77
C LEU A 966 -15.44 9.38 -17.07
N SER A 967 -16.25 9.43 -18.12
CA SER A 967 -16.44 8.25 -18.95
C SER A 967 -15.06 7.69 -19.30
N TRP A 968 -14.93 6.36 -19.30
CA TRP A 968 -13.92 5.69 -20.10
C TRP A 968 -13.94 6.31 -21.52
N GLN A 969 -12.98 7.19 -21.80
CA GLN A 969 -12.76 8.06 -22.98
C GLN A 969 -12.67 9.56 -22.62
N ASN A 970 -11.45 10.09 -22.77
CA ASN A 970 -10.97 11.47 -23.00
C ASN A 970 -10.38 12.36 -21.86
N PRO A 971 -9.11 12.81 -21.98
CA PRO A 971 -8.46 13.90 -21.22
C PRO A 971 -8.75 15.32 -21.75
N LEU A 972 -8.31 16.32 -20.98
CA LEU A 972 -8.12 17.75 -21.30
C LEU A 972 -9.41 18.59 -21.41
N PHE A 973 -9.67 19.40 -20.37
CA PHE A 973 -10.48 20.60 -20.54
C PHE A 973 -9.56 21.81 -20.79
N GLU A 974 -9.40 22.14 -22.08
CA GLU A 974 -9.13 23.50 -22.52
C GLU A 974 -10.42 24.33 -22.39
N TRP A 975 -10.37 25.48 -21.73
CA TRP A 975 -11.42 26.49 -21.89
C TRP A 975 -10.99 27.51 -22.95
N SER A 976 -11.28 27.23 -24.21
CA SER A 976 -11.22 28.23 -25.28
C SER A 976 -12.44 29.14 -25.18
N GLY A 977 -12.21 30.45 -25.07
CA GLY A 977 -13.25 31.45 -24.84
C GLY A 977 -14.36 31.50 -25.90
N GLY A 978 -15.59 31.67 -25.41
CA GLY A 978 -16.77 32.02 -26.22
C GLY A 978 -17.72 32.88 -25.39
N THR A 979 -17.82 34.16 -25.76
CA THR A 979 -18.72 35.16 -25.17
C THR A 979 -20.19 34.73 -25.19
N ALA A 980 -20.84 34.70 -24.03
CA ALA A 980 -22.30 34.82 -23.93
C ALA A 980 -22.69 35.59 -22.66
N HIS A 981 -23.22 36.79 -22.84
CA HIS A 981 -23.86 37.59 -21.81
C HIS A 981 -25.09 36.88 -21.25
N GLY A 982 -25.14 36.70 -19.92
CA GLY A 982 -26.33 36.24 -19.21
C GLY A 982 -26.27 36.64 -17.74
N LYS A 983 -26.91 37.75 -17.39
CA LYS A 983 -27.08 38.21 -16.00
C LYS A 983 -27.89 37.19 -15.19
N LEU A 984 -27.36 36.75 -14.07
CA LEU A 984 -28.15 36.24 -12.94
C LEU A 984 -27.51 36.77 -11.65
N GLY A 985 -28.16 37.79 -11.09
CA GLY A 985 -27.78 38.37 -9.81
C GLY A 985 -28.44 37.59 -8.68
N LEU A 986 -27.64 37.19 -7.70
CA LEU A 986 -28.12 36.85 -6.38
C LEU A 986 -27.27 37.61 -5.35
N THR A 987 -27.99 38.37 -4.54
CA THR A 987 -27.54 39.33 -3.55
C THR A 987 -26.87 38.66 -2.35
N ALA A 988 -25.75 39.23 -1.92
CA ALA A 988 -25.08 38.92 -0.66
C ALA A 988 -26.00 39.11 0.56
N ARG A 989 -25.96 38.15 1.48
CA ARG A 989 -26.25 38.36 2.91
C ARG A 989 -25.17 37.69 3.74
N GLU A 990 -24.48 38.52 4.51
CA GLU A 990 -23.47 38.17 5.52
C GLU A 990 -24.02 37.20 6.59
N PRO A 991 -23.18 36.33 7.17
CA PRO A 991 -23.47 35.69 8.45
C PRO A 991 -22.95 36.56 9.61
N ARG A 992 -23.84 36.85 10.57
CA ARG A 992 -23.49 37.45 11.86
C ARG A 992 -22.90 36.40 12.79
N VAL A 993 -21.68 36.64 13.24
CA VAL A 993 -21.03 35.99 14.38
C VAL A 993 -21.58 36.61 15.67
N LEU A 994 -22.03 35.78 16.62
CA LEU A 994 -22.22 36.16 18.02
C LEU A 994 -21.55 35.10 18.90
N PHE A 995 -20.40 35.47 19.46
CA PHE A 995 -19.79 34.81 20.61
C PHE A 995 -20.61 35.13 21.87
N ASN A 996 -20.74 34.18 22.78
CA ASN A 996 -20.85 34.45 24.21
C ASN A 996 -20.15 33.34 25.00
N PHE A 997 -19.26 33.78 25.89
CA PHE A 997 -18.54 32.99 26.88
C PHE A 997 -19.48 32.56 28.01
N GLU A 998 -19.45 31.27 28.35
CA GLU A 998 -19.09 30.74 29.69
C GLU A 998 -18.77 29.24 29.58
#